data_AF-A0A1E3B597-F1
#
_entry.id   AF-A0A1E3B597-F1
#
_cell.length_a   1.000
_cell.length_b   1.000
_cell.length_c   1.000
_cell.angle_alpha   90.00
_cell.angle_beta   90.00
_cell.angle_gamma   90.00
#
_symmetry.space_group_name_H-M   'P 1'
#
loop_
_entity.id
_entity.type
_entity.pdbx_description
1 polymer ?
#
loop_
_entity_poly.entity_id
_entity_poly.type
_entity_poly.pdbx_seq_one_letter_code
_entity_poly.pdbx_strand_id
1 'polypeptide(L)'
;MSRPRTRKLWCALSGDLQKSFFMECVADQDDIDTLRKKIWEEIKEEFKNTAARDLKLYSPVVQLNYEEEFKIDDGEFLLPRRMITSNPLFPESKDPGVDIVVVVVSRDTTTRKRKRSESQSASIPRTHPTTENRLICPRERTVSKLAAILDEVNIVHVRGTPASGKTCLSELLRDYYRKEGRKVSLIKEWEKLDHKNPWDSLVKLVEKWNEETQDAPTTTSSQSEQDISWVLTSNTVILVDEAQMTYNDSGLWNTIFKERQTPTYVYKFQLCLFCSYGSPAAGPDQTFFTPVKLSNQQRISLTPHNQPCSPSIGLFYDKEEFKDVVSRLLKYQYEERFNLDERALEYIFAVSNGHPGAVTSIVDVIYEVYCHDMKHRHIRTLTEDHVIWFLEDTATVFNKLSIKPVNRSFPDISVATDGISNMLNKITEEGNITFDINDANIKFCYQKGWIHRVALDGGDDIAVLPSRLHEKYIEYSIGTMSQRLPARFDSLPKLCKEILSKFSIMNLRHSAEGKKMSSASQPRPLEAQYQDEFYRGFVHVAGRGVPISSEWSRTKDGRVDFYIPEKKWAIELLRDHGEVDEHISRFKAGGKYHPWLEEKMIEDWIIIDCATSLPTKEFSEPKLWHAVFINDYSELQLYNHQKALIMSVHLHN
;
A
#
# COMPACT_ATOMS: atom_id res chain seq x y z
N MET A 1 -3.63 -43.39 -27.01
CA MET A 1 -4.37 -42.38 -27.79
C MET A 1 -5.72 -42.16 -27.11
N SER A 2 -5.84 -41.11 -26.29
CA SER A 2 -7.10 -40.72 -25.66
C SER A 2 -7.96 -39.99 -26.70
N ARG A 3 -9.15 -40.53 -27.00
CA ARG A 3 -10.13 -39.85 -27.86
C ARG A 3 -10.51 -38.50 -27.22
N PRO A 4 -10.58 -37.40 -27.97
CA PRO A 4 -11.15 -36.16 -27.47
C PRO A 4 -12.61 -36.45 -27.06
N ARG A 5 -12.96 -36.12 -25.81
CA ARG A 5 -14.35 -36.20 -25.33
C ARG A 5 -15.07 -34.96 -25.85
N THR A 6 -15.59 -35.03 -27.06
CA THR A 6 -16.42 -33.96 -27.63
C THR A 6 -17.74 -33.87 -26.85
N ARG A 7 -18.06 -32.68 -26.34
CA ARG A 7 -19.31 -32.34 -25.65
C ARG A 7 -20.20 -31.52 -26.60
N LYS A 8 -21.49 -31.86 -26.65
CA LYS A 8 -22.52 -31.09 -27.36
C LYS A 8 -23.22 -30.16 -26.36
N LEU A 9 -23.29 -28.87 -26.68
CA LEU A 9 -23.97 -27.86 -25.86
C LEU A 9 -25.06 -27.20 -26.69
N TRP A 10 -26.29 -27.15 -26.17
CA TRP A 10 -27.43 -26.49 -26.79
C TRP A 10 -27.48 -25.01 -26.38
N CYS A 11 -27.46 -24.12 -27.38
CA CYS A 11 -27.42 -22.68 -27.25
C CYS A 11 -28.71 -22.06 -27.77
N ALA A 12 -29.24 -21.02 -27.12
CA ALA A 12 -30.35 -20.21 -27.60
C ALA A 12 -30.06 -18.72 -27.45
N LEU A 13 -30.69 -17.85 -28.26
CA LEU A 13 -30.51 -16.40 -28.16
C LEU A 13 -31.49 -15.82 -27.14
N SER A 14 -31.07 -14.83 -26.36
CA SER A 14 -31.90 -14.25 -25.29
C SER A 14 -33.23 -13.64 -25.78
N GLY A 15 -33.27 -13.20 -27.04
CA GLY A 15 -34.46 -12.64 -27.69
C GLY A 15 -35.30 -13.65 -28.48
N ASP A 16 -34.86 -14.91 -28.59
CA ASP A 16 -35.60 -15.99 -29.26
C ASP A 16 -35.19 -17.35 -28.66
N LEU A 17 -35.78 -17.66 -27.51
CA LEU A 17 -35.50 -18.90 -26.78
C LEU A 17 -36.06 -20.15 -27.46
N GLN A 18 -36.99 -20.02 -28.40
CA GLN A 18 -37.59 -21.16 -29.11
C GLN A 18 -36.66 -21.74 -30.18
N LYS A 19 -35.72 -20.94 -30.67
CA LYS A 19 -34.77 -21.33 -31.71
C LYS A 19 -33.40 -21.68 -31.12
N SER A 20 -33.28 -22.91 -30.62
CA SER A 20 -32.00 -23.45 -30.12
C SER A 20 -31.16 -24.08 -31.24
N PHE A 21 -29.84 -23.98 -31.13
CA PHE A 21 -28.85 -24.64 -32.00
C PHE A 21 -27.77 -25.30 -31.13
N PHE A 22 -27.09 -26.34 -31.62
CA PHE A 22 -26.07 -27.05 -30.84
C PHE A 22 -24.66 -26.71 -31.31
N MET A 23 -23.70 -26.67 -30.39
CA MET A 23 -22.27 -26.45 -30.66
C MET A 23 -21.43 -27.61 -30.11
N GLU A 24 -20.51 -28.11 -30.94
CA GLU A 24 -19.53 -29.13 -30.53
C GLU A 24 -18.26 -28.50 -29.94
N CYS A 25 -17.95 -28.90 -28.72
CA CYS A 25 -16.79 -28.43 -27.95
C CYS A 25 -15.91 -29.61 -27.57
N VAL A 26 -14.60 -29.43 -27.55
CA VAL A 26 -13.68 -30.44 -27.03
C VAL A 26 -13.54 -30.21 -25.52
N ALA A 27 -14.03 -31.14 -24.71
CA ALA A 27 -13.92 -31.02 -23.27
C ALA A 27 -12.45 -30.96 -22.82
N ASP A 28 -12.18 -30.12 -21.83
CA ASP A 28 -10.87 -29.89 -21.21
C ASP A 28 -9.83 -29.26 -22.17
N GLN A 29 -10.27 -28.78 -23.35
CA GLN A 29 -9.46 -28.03 -24.32
C GLN A 29 -10.10 -26.70 -24.73
N ASP A 30 -11.41 -26.68 -24.95
CA ASP A 30 -12.14 -25.46 -25.28
C ASP A 30 -12.55 -24.71 -24.00
N ASP A 31 -12.28 -23.40 -23.97
CA ASP A 31 -12.79 -22.47 -22.97
C ASP A 31 -14.05 -21.73 -23.47
N ILE A 32 -14.70 -20.98 -22.57
CA ILE A 32 -15.88 -20.18 -22.90
C ILE A 32 -15.60 -19.15 -24.01
N ASP A 33 -14.39 -18.59 -24.07
CA ASP A 33 -13.99 -17.66 -25.14
C ASP A 33 -13.91 -18.33 -26.51
N THR A 34 -13.45 -19.58 -26.56
CA THR A 34 -13.41 -20.41 -27.75
C THR A 34 -14.82 -20.77 -28.20
N LEU A 35 -15.69 -21.16 -27.26
CA LEU A 35 -17.10 -21.41 -27.54
C LEU A 35 -17.82 -20.14 -28.02
N ARG A 36 -17.55 -18.98 -27.41
CA ARG A 36 -18.11 -17.70 -27.81
C ARG A 36 -17.75 -17.34 -29.25
N LYS A 37 -16.51 -17.61 -29.69
CA LYS A 37 -16.11 -17.44 -31.10
C LYS A 37 -16.85 -18.41 -32.02
N LYS A 38 -17.01 -19.67 -31.63
CA LYS A 38 -17.77 -20.66 -32.41
C LYS A 38 -19.24 -20.26 -32.57
N ILE A 39 -19.88 -19.85 -31.48
CA ILE A 39 -21.26 -19.34 -31.47
C ILE A 39 -21.39 -18.11 -32.36
N TRP A 40 -20.44 -17.17 -32.29
CA TRP A 40 -20.45 -15.99 -33.15
C TRP A 40 -20.43 -16.33 -34.64
N GLU A 41 -19.59 -17.28 -35.07
CA GLU A 41 -19.53 -17.69 -36.48
C GLU A 41 -20.85 -18.28 -36.99
N GLU A 42 -21.63 -18.91 -36.11
CA GLU A 42 -22.95 -19.46 -36.42
C GLU A 42 -24.02 -18.37 -36.56
N ILE A 43 -23.98 -17.31 -35.72
CA ILE A 43 -25.04 -16.30 -35.64
C ILE A 43 -24.69 -14.95 -36.30
N LYS A 44 -23.46 -14.75 -36.79
CA LYS A 44 -22.98 -13.46 -37.32
C LYS A 44 -23.82 -12.87 -38.46
N GLU A 45 -24.46 -13.71 -39.28
CA GLU A 45 -25.32 -13.25 -40.38
C GLU A 45 -26.65 -12.64 -39.87
N GLU A 46 -27.10 -13.02 -38.68
CA GLU A 46 -28.28 -12.47 -38.01
C GLU A 46 -27.97 -11.10 -37.35
N PHE A 47 -26.69 -10.78 -37.08
CA PHE A 47 -26.26 -9.57 -36.36
C PHE A 47 -25.12 -8.81 -37.06
N LYS A 48 -25.44 -8.12 -38.17
CA LYS A 48 -24.48 -7.43 -39.07
C LYS A 48 -23.55 -6.38 -38.44
N ASN A 49 -23.82 -5.90 -37.22
CA ASN A 49 -23.10 -4.78 -36.58
C ASN A 49 -22.51 -5.09 -35.19
N THR A 50 -22.48 -6.35 -34.76
CA THR A 50 -21.97 -6.73 -33.42
C THR A 50 -20.60 -7.40 -33.53
N ALA A 51 -19.77 -7.36 -32.49
CA ALA A 51 -18.52 -8.12 -32.44
C ALA A 51 -18.66 -9.34 -31.52
N ALA A 52 -17.92 -10.43 -31.79
CA ALA A 52 -17.88 -11.61 -30.92
C ALA A 52 -17.56 -11.30 -29.45
N ARG A 53 -16.86 -10.18 -29.19
CA ARG A 53 -16.49 -9.73 -27.84
C ARG A 53 -17.68 -9.20 -27.02
N ASP A 54 -18.77 -8.84 -27.69
CA ASP A 54 -19.97 -8.27 -27.09
C ASP A 54 -21.06 -9.33 -26.80
N LEU A 55 -20.78 -10.60 -27.11
CA LEU A 55 -21.59 -11.73 -26.68
C LEU A 55 -21.30 -12.09 -25.22
N LYS A 56 -22.36 -12.22 -24.42
CA LYS A 56 -22.32 -12.77 -23.06
C LYS A 56 -23.05 -14.12 -23.05
N LEU A 57 -22.44 -15.13 -22.43
CA LEU A 57 -23.01 -16.47 -22.33
C LEU A 57 -23.46 -16.73 -20.90
N TYR A 58 -24.66 -17.28 -20.72
CA TYR A 58 -25.23 -17.64 -19.43
C TYR A 58 -25.67 -19.10 -19.45
N SER A 59 -25.56 -19.82 -18.34
CA SER A 59 -26.19 -21.13 -18.19
C SER A 59 -27.46 -20.99 -17.33
N PRO A 60 -28.64 -21.41 -17.80
CA PRO A 60 -29.89 -21.26 -17.04
C PRO A 60 -29.83 -21.92 -15.66
N VAL A 61 -30.12 -21.16 -14.60
CA VAL A 61 -30.18 -21.69 -13.22
C VAL A 61 -31.60 -22.01 -12.76
N VAL A 62 -32.58 -21.74 -13.62
CA VAL A 62 -34.00 -22.09 -13.52
C VAL A 62 -34.48 -22.62 -14.88
N GLN A 63 -35.60 -23.35 -14.91
CA GLN A 63 -36.22 -23.77 -16.16
C GLN A 63 -36.75 -22.55 -16.92
N LEU A 64 -36.44 -22.43 -18.21
CA LEU A 64 -36.76 -21.24 -19.00
C LEU A 64 -38.24 -21.24 -19.41
N ASN A 65 -38.84 -20.05 -19.38
CA ASN A 65 -40.14 -19.82 -20.02
C ASN A 65 -39.93 -19.38 -21.48
N TYR A 66 -40.20 -20.27 -22.42
CA TYR A 66 -39.99 -20.07 -23.87
C TYR A 66 -40.94 -19.04 -24.51
N GLU A 67 -41.84 -18.44 -23.73
CA GLU A 67 -42.73 -17.34 -24.14
C GLU A 67 -42.23 -15.95 -23.70
N GLU A 68 -41.20 -15.87 -22.85
CA GLU A 68 -40.62 -14.62 -22.34
C GLU A 68 -39.15 -14.43 -22.78
N GLU A 69 -38.66 -13.18 -22.78
CA GLU A 69 -37.22 -12.92 -22.94
C GLU A 69 -36.41 -13.40 -21.73
N PHE A 70 -35.20 -13.87 -21.99
CA PHE A 70 -34.30 -14.33 -20.93
C PHE A 70 -33.86 -13.16 -20.02
N LYS A 71 -34.15 -13.27 -18.73
CA LYS A 71 -33.65 -12.32 -17.72
C LYS A 71 -32.29 -12.79 -17.24
N ILE A 72 -31.35 -11.86 -17.09
CA ILE A 72 -29.97 -12.16 -16.67
C ILE A 72 -29.93 -12.87 -15.31
N ASP A 73 -30.88 -12.57 -14.42
CA ASP A 73 -31.00 -13.22 -13.10
C ASP A 73 -31.39 -14.71 -13.17
N ASP A 74 -31.91 -15.17 -14.32
CA ASP A 74 -32.33 -16.56 -14.55
C ASP A 74 -31.17 -17.46 -15.03
N GLY A 75 -29.95 -16.93 -15.16
CA GLY A 75 -28.77 -17.74 -15.50
C GLY A 75 -27.46 -17.31 -14.84
N GLU A 76 -26.56 -18.27 -14.73
CA GLU A 76 -25.19 -18.11 -14.26
C GLU A 76 -24.31 -17.59 -15.41
N PHE A 77 -23.64 -16.46 -15.23
CA PHE A 77 -22.72 -15.93 -16.24
C PHE A 77 -21.49 -16.84 -16.43
N LEU A 78 -21.23 -17.23 -17.67
CA LEU A 78 -20.09 -18.05 -18.03
C LEU A 78 -18.88 -17.17 -18.30
N LEU A 79 -17.88 -17.21 -17.40
CA LEU A 79 -16.65 -16.42 -17.50
C LEU A 79 -15.81 -16.84 -18.72
N PRO A 80 -15.25 -15.89 -19.50
CA PRO A 80 -14.49 -16.15 -20.73
C PRO A 80 -13.38 -17.21 -20.65
N ARG A 81 -12.65 -17.29 -19.53
CA ARG A 81 -11.54 -18.25 -19.34
C ARG A 81 -11.93 -19.54 -18.64
N ARG A 82 -13.22 -19.74 -18.34
CA ARG A 82 -13.69 -20.98 -17.72
C ARG A 82 -13.59 -22.12 -18.74
N MET A 83 -13.06 -23.27 -18.33
CA MET A 83 -12.92 -24.45 -19.19
C MET A 83 -14.25 -25.20 -19.32
N ILE A 84 -14.51 -25.76 -20.50
CA ILE A 84 -15.63 -26.68 -20.71
C ILE A 84 -15.19 -28.08 -20.29
N THR A 85 -15.64 -28.56 -19.13
CA THR A 85 -15.22 -29.86 -18.59
C THR A 85 -16.27 -30.96 -18.85
N SER A 86 -15.83 -32.22 -18.78
CA SER A 86 -16.70 -33.41 -18.97
C SER A 86 -17.38 -33.94 -17.70
N ASN A 87 -17.25 -33.24 -16.56
CA ASN A 87 -17.76 -33.59 -15.22
C ASN A 87 -18.04 -32.28 -14.41
N PRO A 88 -18.65 -32.29 -13.19
CA PRO A 88 -19.61 -31.29 -12.65
C PRO A 88 -19.06 -29.88 -12.35
N LEU A 89 -17.86 -29.54 -12.82
CA LEU A 89 -17.25 -28.21 -12.71
C LEU A 89 -17.77 -27.22 -13.75
N PHE A 90 -18.38 -27.71 -14.84
CA PHE A 90 -19.14 -26.86 -15.77
C PHE A 90 -20.60 -26.76 -15.30
N PRO A 91 -21.21 -25.56 -15.27
CA PRO A 91 -22.57 -25.40 -14.78
C PRO A 91 -23.54 -26.33 -15.49
N GLU A 92 -24.31 -27.10 -14.73
CA GLU A 92 -25.43 -27.86 -15.27
C GLU A 92 -26.62 -26.93 -15.37
N SER A 93 -27.09 -26.72 -16.61
CA SER A 93 -28.31 -25.98 -16.85
C SER A 93 -29.47 -26.67 -16.13
N LYS A 94 -30.30 -25.88 -15.44
CA LYS A 94 -31.57 -26.39 -14.89
C LYS A 94 -32.68 -26.44 -15.94
N ASP A 95 -32.41 -25.99 -17.17
CA ASP A 95 -33.27 -26.19 -18.32
C ASP A 95 -32.84 -27.44 -19.12
N PRO A 96 -33.72 -28.42 -19.35
CA PRO A 96 -33.37 -29.66 -20.04
C PRO A 96 -33.18 -29.49 -21.57
N GLY A 97 -33.57 -28.36 -22.15
CA GLY A 97 -33.51 -28.09 -23.59
C GLY A 97 -32.42 -27.10 -24.00
N VAL A 98 -31.91 -26.28 -23.07
CA VAL A 98 -30.91 -25.24 -23.35
C VAL A 98 -29.80 -25.26 -22.30
N ASP A 99 -28.56 -25.50 -22.73
CA ASP A 99 -27.37 -25.45 -21.87
C ASP A 99 -26.87 -24.01 -21.67
N ILE A 100 -26.98 -23.18 -22.72
CA ILE A 100 -26.43 -21.82 -22.76
C ILE A 100 -27.41 -20.84 -23.42
N VAL A 101 -27.65 -19.70 -22.77
CA VAL A 101 -28.32 -18.55 -23.37
C VAL A 101 -27.30 -17.48 -23.76
N VAL A 102 -27.37 -17.05 -25.01
CA VAL A 102 -26.49 -16.07 -25.64
C VAL A 102 -27.18 -14.70 -25.61
N VAL A 103 -26.60 -13.75 -24.87
CA VAL A 103 -27.08 -12.37 -24.78
C VAL A 103 -26.19 -11.47 -25.64
N VAL A 104 -26.82 -10.76 -26.58
CA VAL A 104 -26.16 -9.83 -27.49
C VAL A 104 -26.27 -8.40 -26.93
N VAL A 105 -25.16 -7.77 -26.58
CA VAL A 105 -25.16 -6.38 -26.07
C VAL A 105 -25.01 -5.40 -27.24
N SER A 106 -26.11 -4.79 -27.67
CA SER A 106 -26.06 -3.73 -28.70
C SER A 106 -25.52 -2.42 -28.11
N ARG A 107 -24.48 -1.85 -28.73
CA ARG A 107 -24.06 -0.48 -28.45
C ARG A 107 -24.95 0.50 -29.21
N ASP A 108 -26.12 0.83 -28.65
CA ASP A 108 -26.67 2.18 -28.77
C ASP A 108 -27.90 2.40 -27.86
N THR A 109 -27.74 3.29 -26.87
CA THR A 109 -28.52 4.55 -26.77
C THR A 109 -28.06 5.32 -25.54
N THR A 110 -27.35 6.40 -25.81
CA THR A 110 -27.02 7.46 -24.85
C THR A 110 -28.27 8.24 -24.46
N THR A 111 -28.74 8.10 -23.22
CA THR A 111 -29.76 9.00 -22.65
C THR A 111 -29.11 10.19 -21.96
N ARG A 112 -29.00 11.27 -22.75
CA ARG A 112 -29.00 12.70 -22.41
C ARG A 112 -28.94 13.08 -20.91
N LYS A 113 -27.74 13.48 -20.47
CA LYS A 113 -27.55 14.49 -19.41
C LYS A 113 -28.21 15.80 -19.81
N ARG A 114 -29.21 16.25 -19.04
CA ARG A 114 -29.73 17.61 -19.13
C ARG A 114 -28.79 18.54 -18.33
N LYS A 115 -27.89 19.18 -19.06
CA LYS A 115 -27.13 20.36 -18.61
C LYS A 115 -28.13 21.47 -18.28
N ARG A 116 -28.14 21.97 -17.05
CA ARG A 116 -28.64 23.30 -16.74
C ARG A 116 -27.46 24.10 -16.18
N SER A 117 -26.84 24.86 -17.06
CA SER A 117 -25.94 25.94 -16.73
C SER A 117 -26.78 27.16 -16.36
N GLU A 118 -26.70 27.60 -15.12
CA GLU A 118 -26.88 28.99 -14.75
C GLU A 118 -25.66 29.38 -13.91
N SER A 119 -24.81 30.16 -14.55
CA SER A 119 -23.73 30.92 -13.92
C SER A 119 -24.35 32.01 -13.05
N GLN A 120 -24.05 32.00 -11.75
CA GLN A 120 -24.01 33.22 -10.96
C GLN A 120 -22.72 33.20 -10.11
N SER A 121 -21.83 34.11 -10.46
CA SER A 121 -20.83 34.66 -9.57
C SER A 121 -21.52 35.24 -8.33
N ALA A 122 -21.36 34.59 -7.18
CA ALA A 122 -21.62 35.20 -5.87
C ALA A 122 -20.94 34.38 -4.76
N SER A 123 -20.16 35.08 -3.94
CA SER A 123 -19.66 34.73 -2.60
C SER A 123 -18.88 33.43 -2.42
N ILE A 124 -17.62 33.58 -1.97
CA ILE A 124 -16.78 32.54 -1.35
C ILE A 124 -17.62 31.83 -0.27
N PRO A 125 -17.77 30.49 -0.30
CA PRO A 125 -18.57 29.79 0.70
C PRO A 125 -17.79 29.62 2.00
N ARG A 126 -18.51 29.79 3.12
CA ARG A 126 -18.13 29.39 4.49
C ARG A 126 -17.40 28.04 4.48
N THR A 127 -16.13 28.00 4.87
CA THR A 127 -15.41 26.76 5.14
C THR A 127 -15.92 26.19 6.46
N HIS A 128 -16.87 25.24 6.40
CA HIS A 128 -17.21 24.42 7.55
C HIS A 128 -15.94 23.80 8.15
N PRO A 129 -15.83 23.70 9.49
CA PRO A 129 -14.70 23.01 10.13
C PRO A 129 -14.49 21.63 9.51
N THR A 130 -13.24 21.30 9.19
CA THR A 130 -12.84 19.98 8.69
C THR A 130 -13.25 18.87 9.66
N THR A 131 -13.27 19.19 10.97
CA THR A 131 -13.79 18.32 12.05
C THR A 131 -15.28 17.95 11.93
N GLU A 132 -16.10 18.70 11.20
CA GLU A 132 -17.52 18.39 10.96
C GLU A 132 -17.73 17.37 9.83
N ASN A 133 -16.70 17.09 9.02
CA ASN A 133 -16.80 16.12 7.95
C ASN A 133 -16.83 14.70 8.51
N ARG A 134 -17.97 14.00 8.30
CA ARG A 134 -18.21 12.64 8.81
C ARG A 134 -17.20 11.60 8.29
N LEU A 135 -16.59 11.85 7.12
CA LEU A 135 -15.59 10.97 6.51
C LEU A 135 -14.18 11.17 7.09
N ILE A 136 -13.94 12.28 7.81
CA ILE A 136 -12.62 12.60 8.36
C ILE A 136 -12.53 12.09 9.79
N CYS A 137 -11.46 11.36 10.10
CA CYS A 137 -11.11 11.01 11.46
C CYS A 137 -10.61 12.28 12.19
N PRO A 138 -11.18 12.62 13.36
CA PRO A 138 -10.82 13.84 14.08
C PRO A 138 -9.43 13.77 14.72
N ARG A 139 -8.86 12.56 14.87
CA ARG A 139 -7.52 12.32 15.44
C ARG A 139 -7.30 13.04 16.78
N GLU A 140 -8.32 13.06 17.64
CA GLU A 140 -8.38 13.93 18.84
C GLU A 140 -7.12 13.83 19.72
N ARG A 141 -6.63 12.60 19.96
CA ARG A 141 -5.40 12.33 20.72
C ARG A 141 -4.16 12.91 20.04
N THR A 142 -4.02 12.72 18.73
CA THR A 142 -2.86 13.19 17.96
C THR A 142 -2.85 14.71 17.86
N VAL A 143 -4.01 15.31 17.59
CA VAL A 143 -4.17 16.77 17.48
C VAL A 143 -3.91 17.46 18.81
N SER A 144 -4.51 16.97 19.90
CA SER A 144 -4.30 17.54 21.24
C SER A 144 -2.84 17.43 21.70
N LYS A 145 -2.18 16.29 21.44
CA LYS A 145 -0.75 16.12 21.72
C LYS A 145 0.13 17.03 20.87
N LEU A 146 -0.18 17.16 19.57
CA LEU A 146 0.55 18.07 18.68
C LEU A 146 0.42 19.52 19.15
N ALA A 147 -0.78 19.93 19.55
CA ALA A 147 -1.03 21.25 20.11
C ALA A 147 -0.24 21.48 21.41
N ALA A 148 -0.26 20.52 22.33
CA ALA A 148 0.51 20.60 23.57
C ALA A 148 2.03 20.72 23.32
N ILE A 149 2.57 19.93 22.40
CA ILE A 149 3.98 20.01 22.00
C ILE A 149 4.26 21.40 21.42
N LEU A 150 3.42 21.88 20.50
CA LEU A 150 3.62 23.17 19.85
C LEU A 150 3.57 24.34 20.85
N ASP A 151 2.70 24.27 21.83
CA ASP A 151 2.59 25.28 22.90
C ASP A 151 3.81 25.27 23.82
N GLU A 152 4.44 24.12 24.02
CA GLU A 152 5.65 23.97 24.83
C GLU A 152 6.91 24.46 24.08
N VAL A 153 7.10 24.03 22.83
CA VAL A 153 8.37 24.22 22.09
C VAL A 153 8.35 25.37 21.08
N ASN A 154 7.19 26.00 20.88
CA ASN A 154 6.92 27.14 19.99
C ASN A 154 7.07 26.88 18.48
N ILE A 155 7.98 26.01 18.06
CA ILE A 155 8.22 25.68 16.64
C ILE A 155 8.20 24.17 16.49
N VAL A 156 7.28 23.65 15.70
CA VAL A 156 7.19 22.22 15.36
C VAL A 156 7.32 22.02 13.86
N HIS A 157 8.05 20.98 13.48
CA HIS A 157 8.28 20.58 12.10
C HIS A 157 7.71 19.17 11.88
N VAL A 158 6.71 19.09 11.01
CA VAL A 158 5.97 17.89 10.66
C VAL A 158 6.35 17.48 9.24
N ARG A 159 7.01 16.32 9.07
CA ARG A 159 7.48 15.85 7.77
C ARG A 159 6.83 14.54 7.37
N GLY A 160 6.38 14.47 6.12
CA GLY A 160 5.94 13.21 5.53
C GLY A 160 5.74 13.26 4.03
N THR A 161 5.69 12.10 3.40
CA THR A 161 5.57 11.94 1.94
C THR A 161 4.21 12.43 1.41
N PRO A 162 4.01 12.55 0.09
CA PRO A 162 2.70 12.83 -0.49
C PRO A 162 1.63 11.87 0.04
N ALA A 163 0.38 12.35 0.15
CA ALA A 163 -0.75 11.57 0.67
C ALA A 163 -0.62 11.02 2.10
N SER A 164 0.37 11.47 2.89
CA SER A 164 0.56 11.10 4.30
C SER A 164 -0.37 11.80 5.31
N GLY A 165 -1.32 12.63 4.84
CA GLY A 165 -2.30 13.30 5.70
C GLY A 165 -1.88 14.65 6.28
N LYS A 166 -0.75 15.24 5.84
CA LYS A 166 -0.24 16.55 6.32
C LYS A 166 -1.28 17.67 6.29
N THR A 167 -1.85 17.96 5.11
CA THR A 167 -2.88 19.00 4.94
C THR A 167 -4.12 18.74 5.80
N CYS A 168 -4.54 17.48 5.94
CA CYS A 168 -5.68 17.16 6.81
C CYS A 168 -5.35 17.41 8.29
N LEU A 169 -4.14 17.03 8.74
CA LEU A 169 -3.70 17.28 10.10
C LEU A 169 -3.53 18.79 10.40
N SER A 170 -3.06 19.58 9.44
CA SER A 170 -2.94 21.04 9.61
C SER A 170 -4.32 21.71 9.75
N GLU A 171 -5.31 21.25 8.98
CA GLU A 171 -6.70 21.72 9.10
C GLU A 171 -7.37 21.28 10.42
N LEU A 172 -7.13 20.04 10.88
CA LEU A 172 -7.63 19.59 12.19
C LEU A 172 -7.00 20.36 13.34
N LEU A 173 -5.69 20.66 13.27
CA LEU A 173 -4.99 21.46 14.27
C LEU A 173 -5.50 22.92 14.30
N ARG A 174 -5.79 23.47 13.11
CA ARG A 174 -6.43 24.79 12.99
C ARG A 174 -7.78 24.81 13.69
N ASP A 175 -8.64 23.84 13.40
CA ASP A 175 -9.97 23.75 13.99
C ASP A 175 -9.90 23.58 15.51
N TYR A 176 -8.96 22.77 16.01
CA TYR A 176 -8.71 22.61 17.45
C TYR A 176 -8.39 23.95 18.12
N TYR A 177 -7.41 24.69 17.60
CA TYR A 177 -7.04 25.96 18.22
C TYR A 177 -8.11 27.05 18.09
N ARG A 178 -8.90 27.05 17.01
CA ARG A 178 -10.08 27.92 16.88
C ARG A 178 -11.12 27.64 17.95
N LYS A 179 -11.38 26.35 18.22
CA LYS A 179 -12.30 25.93 19.29
C LYS A 179 -11.82 26.39 20.67
N GLU A 180 -10.50 26.42 20.89
CA GLU A 180 -9.87 26.96 22.10
C GLU A 180 -9.80 28.51 22.13
N GLY A 181 -10.35 29.22 21.13
CA GLY A 181 -10.39 30.68 21.09
C GLY A 181 -9.06 31.35 20.75
N ARG A 182 -8.12 30.62 20.11
CA ARG A 182 -6.83 31.15 19.68
C ARG A 182 -6.88 31.70 18.26
N LYS A 183 -6.02 32.67 17.96
CA LYS A 183 -5.90 33.25 16.62
C LYS A 183 -5.05 32.32 15.75
N VAL A 184 -5.61 31.79 14.66
CA VAL A 184 -4.92 30.80 13.82
C VAL A 184 -4.94 31.20 12.35
N SER A 185 -3.76 31.33 11.74
CA SER A 185 -3.60 31.51 10.30
C SER A 185 -3.03 30.24 9.66
N LEU A 186 -3.74 29.66 8.71
CA LEU A 186 -3.28 28.52 7.91
C LEU A 186 -2.83 29.01 6.53
N ILE A 187 -1.52 29.16 6.35
CA ILE A 187 -0.89 29.60 5.11
C ILE A 187 -0.75 28.41 4.18
N LYS A 188 -1.51 28.41 3.07
CA LYS A 188 -1.44 27.35 2.04
C LYS A 188 -0.49 27.70 0.88
N GLU A 189 -0.14 28.98 0.74
CA GLU A 189 0.80 29.46 -0.27
C GLU A 189 1.76 30.46 0.36
N TRP A 190 3.07 30.16 0.28
CA TRP A 190 4.11 30.98 0.89
C TRP A 190 4.57 32.11 -0.04
N GLU A 191 4.53 33.33 0.46
CA GLU A 191 5.15 34.49 -0.18
C GLU A 191 6.48 34.79 0.48
N LYS A 192 7.53 34.91 -0.33
CA LYS A 192 8.87 35.20 0.17
C LYS A 192 8.90 36.52 0.92
N LEU A 193 9.42 36.50 2.14
CA LEU A 193 9.49 37.68 3.01
C LEU A 193 10.52 38.69 2.47
N ASP A 194 10.27 39.98 2.72
CA ASP A 194 11.27 41.01 2.43
C ASP A 194 12.44 40.89 3.42
N HIS A 195 13.62 40.56 2.91
CA HIS A 195 14.87 40.50 3.67
C HIS A 195 15.20 41.78 4.45
N LYS A 196 14.75 42.96 4.00
CA LYS A 196 14.98 44.23 4.72
C LYS A 196 14.06 44.40 5.92
N ASN A 197 12.86 43.83 5.85
CA ASN A 197 11.87 43.91 6.91
C ASN A 197 11.05 42.61 7.00
N PRO A 198 11.68 41.53 7.51
CA PRO A 198 11.08 40.20 7.49
C PRO A 198 9.87 40.09 8.43
N TRP A 199 9.87 40.84 9.53
CA TRP A 199 8.79 40.83 10.52
C TRP A 199 7.51 41.46 9.97
N ASP A 200 7.59 42.64 9.37
CA ASP A 200 6.41 43.30 8.78
C ASP A 200 5.85 42.50 7.61
N SER A 201 6.74 41.85 6.84
CA SER A 201 6.33 40.94 5.76
C SER A 201 5.56 39.74 6.31
N LEU A 202 6.04 39.15 7.40
CA LEU A 202 5.39 38.02 8.05
C LEU A 202 4.01 38.42 8.58
N VAL A 203 3.90 39.58 9.21
CA VAL A 203 2.63 40.09 9.75
C VAL A 203 1.60 40.26 8.64
N LYS A 204 1.97 40.94 7.54
CA LYS A 204 1.09 41.10 6.38
C LYS A 204 0.62 39.76 5.82
N LEU A 205 1.52 38.78 5.77
CA LEU A 205 1.18 37.43 5.32
C LEU A 205 0.21 36.75 6.29
N VAL A 206 0.45 36.83 7.60
CA VAL A 206 -0.42 36.25 8.63
C VAL A 206 -1.81 36.88 8.62
N GLU A 207 -1.90 38.20 8.49
CA GLU A 207 -3.15 38.95 8.38
C GLU A 207 -3.94 38.57 7.12
N LYS A 208 -3.25 38.46 5.97
CA LYS A 208 -3.85 38.03 4.71
C LYS A 208 -4.54 36.66 4.82
N TRP A 209 -3.94 35.75 5.56
CA TRP A 209 -4.43 34.38 5.77
C TRP A 209 -5.28 34.21 7.03
N ASN A 210 -5.52 35.27 7.79
CA ASN A 210 -6.42 35.23 8.93
C ASN A 210 -7.87 35.41 8.44
N GLU A 211 -8.69 34.38 8.62
CA GLU A 211 -10.09 34.35 8.19
C GLU A 211 -10.96 35.35 8.99
N GLU A 212 -10.63 35.62 10.25
CA GLU A 212 -11.38 36.58 11.10
C GLU A 212 -11.36 38.02 10.54
N THR A 213 -10.32 38.39 9.81
CA THR A 213 -10.17 39.69 9.15
C THR A 213 -10.92 39.80 7.83
N GLN A 214 -11.44 38.70 7.27
CA GLN A 214 -12.24 38.74 6.03
C GLN A 214 -13.72 39.09 6.28
N ASP A 215 -14.21 38.96 7.52
CA ASP A 215 -15.60 39.25 7.91
C ASP A 215 -15.79 40.59 8.65
N ALA A 216 -14.71 41.32 8.94
CA ALA A 216 -14.79 42.64 9.55
C ALA A 216 -15.02 43.74 8.48
N PRO A 217 -16.01 44.65 8.66
CA PRO A 217 -16.09 45.83 7.81
C PRO A 217 -14.78 46.59 7.90
N THR A 218 -14.22 46.98 6.76
CA THR A 218 -13.06 47.87 6.65
C THR A 218 -13.43 49.24 7.23
N THR A 219 -13.42 49.36 8.56
CA THR A 219 -13.31 50.64 9.23
C THR A 219 -11.86 51.07 9.16
N THR A 220 -11.59 51.92 8.17
CA THR A 220 -10.50 52.89 8.18
C THR A 220 -10.51 53.64 9.50
N SER A 221 -9.72 53.18 10.46
CA SER A 221 -9.21 54.03 11.52
C SER A 221 -7.70 53.97 11.49
N SER A 222 -7.12 55.08 11.04
CA SER A 222 -5.72 55.44 11.16
C SER A 222 -5.26 55.23 12.60
N GLN A 223 -4.73 54.05 12.91
CA GLN A 223 -3.93 53.81 14.11
C GLN A 223 -2.49 53.62 13.68
N SER A 224 -1.62 54.37 14.34
CA SER A 224 -0.19 54.55 14.10
C SER A 224 0.58 53.26 13.84
N GLU A 225 1.52 53.34 12.89
CA GLU A 225 2.48 52.31 12.43
C GLU A 225 3.48 51.78 13.49
N GLN A 226 3.12 51.61 14.77
CA GLN A 226 4.13 51.27 15.78
C GLN A 226 3.81 50.17 16.79
N ASP A 227 2.71 49.42 16.66
CA ASP A 227 2.56 48.23 17.50
C ASP A 227 2.09 47.02 16.71
N ILE A 228 3.04 46.40 16.02
CA ILE A 228 2.88 45.14 15.27
C ILE A 228 2.71 43.93 16.23
N SER A 229 2.90 44.14 17.54
CA SER A 229 2.89 43.07 18.55
C SER A 229 1.53 42.39 18.73
N TRP A 230 0.42 43.05 18.39
CA TRP A 230 -0.92 42.49 18.55
C TRP A 230 -1.19 41.28 17.63
N VAL A 231 -0.47 41.18 16.50
CA VAL A 231 -0.59 40.06 15.56
C VAL A 231 0.25 38.88 16.01
N LEU A 232 1.46 39.10 16.53
CA LEU A 232 2.44 38.04 16.86
C LEU A 232 2.56 37.81 18.37
N THR A 233 1.42 37.61 19.03
CA THR A 233 1.32 37.33 20.47
C THR A 233 1.47 35.85 20.79
N SER A 234 1.55 35.50 22.08
CA SER A 234 1.46 34.11 22.55
C SER A 234 0.13 33.43 22.27
N ASN A 235 -0.91 34.18 21.88
CA ASN A 235 -2.18 33.63 21.45
C ASN A 235 -2.25 33.32 19.94
N THR A 236 -1.20 33.63 19.19
CA THR A 236 -1.17 33.49 17.73
C THR A 236 -0.49 32.20 17.31
N VAL A 237 -1.19 31.38 16.54
CA VAL A 237 -0.68 30.15 15.94
C VAL A 237 -0.61 30.32 14.42
N ILE A 238 0.57 30.11 13.85
CA ILE A 238 0.81 30.12 12.42
C ILE A 238 1.04 28.69 11.96
N LEU A 239 0.22 28.23 11.02
CA LEU A 239 0.36 26.92 10.39
C LEU A 239 0.76 27.15 8.94
N VAL A 240 1.83 26.49 8.49
CA VAL A 240 2.30 26.60 7.10
C VAL A 240 2.21 25.24 6.44
N ASP A 241 1.32 25.11 5.47
CA ASP A 241 1.24 23.92 4.62
C ASP A 241 2.24 24.02 3.47
N GLU A 242 2.73 22.87 2.99
CA GLU A 242 3.81 22.78 2.01
C GLU A 242 5.02 23.67 2.34
N ALA A 243 5.41 23.71 3.62
CA ALA A 243 6.42 24.61 4.17
C ALA A 243 7.83 24.40 3.61
N GLN A 244 8.09 23.36 2.81
CA GLN A 244 9.33 23.27 2.02
C GLN A 244 9.50 24.43 1.04
N MET A 245 8.41 25.11 0.65
CA MET A 245 8.46 26.31 -0.19
C MET A 245 9.17 27.48 0.52
N THR A 246 9.29 27.42 1.86
CA THR A 246 9.99 28.43 2.65
C THR A 246 11.50 28.25 2.68
N TYR A 247 12.06 27.14 2.20
CA TYR A 247 13.48 26.80 2.39
C TYR A 247 14.47 27.79 1.77
N ASN A 248 14.05 28.56 0.78
CA ASN A 248 14.84 29.62 0.16
C ASN A 248 14.60 31.02 0.79
N ASP A 249 13.85 31.09 1.89
CA ASP A 249 13.53 32.32 2.60
C ASP A 249 14.51 32.56 3.76
N SER A 250 15.58 33.30 3.48
CA SER A 250 16.56 33.63 4.52
C SER A 250 15.98 34.52 5.61
N GLY A 251 14.96 35.33 5.33
CA GLY A 251 14.31 36.17 6.34
C GLY A 251 13.61 35.31 7.41
N LEU A 252 12.90 34.28 6.97
CA LEU A 252 12.26 33.32 7.88
C LEU A 252 13.29 32.52 8.69
N TRP A 253 14.19 31.82 7.99
CA TRP A 253 15.07 30.83 8.63
C TRP A 253 16.28 31.43 9.37
N ASN A 254 16.82 32.56 8.89
CA ASN A 254 18.02 33.17 9.46
C ASN A 254 17.73 34.33 10.40
N THR A 255 16.53 34.94 10.35
CA THR A 255 16.15 36.03 11.25
C THR A 255 15.04 35.57 12.19
N ILE A 256 13.83 35.33 11.67
CA ILE A 256 12.64 35.09 12.50
C ILE A 256 12.81 33.87 13.41
N PHE A 257 13.29 32.73 12.91
CA PHE A 257 13.42 31.52 13.72
C PHE A 257 14.48 31.65 14.83
N LYS A 258 15.62 32.30 14.53
CA LYS A 258 16.68 32.52 15.51
C LYS A 258 16.22 33.45 16.63
N GLU A 259 15.56 34.54 16.26
CA GLU A 259 14.99 35.49 17.21
C GLU A 259 13.86 34.85 18.03
N ARG A 260 13.00 34.04 17.40
CA ARG A 260 11.89 33.36 18.11
C ARG A 260 12.35 32.32 19.14
N GLN A 261 13.49 31.67 18.89
CA GLN A 261 14.12 30.77 19.87
C GLN A 261 14.76 31.52 21.04
N THR A 262 14.98 32.83 20.93
CA THR A 262 15.57 33.63 21.99
C THR A 262 14.51 33.92 23.07
N PRO A 263 14.70 33.49 24.34
CA PRO A 263 13.67 33.63 25.38
C PRO A 263 13.25 35.07 25.68
N THR A 264 14.13 36.04 25.44
CA THR A 264 13.92 37.47 25.72
C THR A 264 13.24 38.23 24.59
N TYR A 265 12.99 37.58 23.44
CA TYR A 265 12.44 38.28 22.28
C TYR A 265 10.94 38.62 22.45
N VAL A 266 10.53 39.76 21.89
CA VAL A 266 9.21 40.38 22.13
C VAL A 266 8.06 39.60 21.49
N TYR A 267 8.23 39.06 20.28
CA TYR A 267 7.19 38.29 19.60
C TYR A 267 7.12 36.84 20.08
N LYS A 268 5.91 36.38 20.48
CA LYS A 268 5.70 35.11 21.21
C LYS A 268 4.75 34.12 20.54
N PHE A 269 4.59 34.17 19.21
CA PHE A 269 3.70 33.25 18.46
C PHE A 269 4.18 31.79 18.39
N GLN A 270 3.30 30.86 18.04
CA GLN A 270 3.65 29.46 17.73
C GLN A 270 3.64 29.21 16.22
N LEU A 271 4.51 28.31 15.75
CA LEU A 271 4.67 28.00 14.34
C LEU A 271 4.74 26.48 14.10
N CYS A 272 3.86 25.96 13.25
CA CYS A 272 3.89 24.57 12.81
C CYS A 272 4.10 24.48 11.31
N LEU A 273 5.14 23.77 10.90
CA LEU A 273 5.56 23.62 9.49
C LEU A 273 5.23 22.21 9.00
N PHE A 274 4.39 22.09 7.98
CA PHE A 274 4.09 20.82 7.33
C PHE A 274 4.85 20.71 6.01
N CYS A 275 5.80 19.79 5.93
CA CYS A 275 6.73 19.68 4.80
C CYS A 275 6.69 18.31 4.14
N SER A 276 6.86 18.27 2.82
CA SER A 276 7.01 17.03 2.06
C SER A 276 8.45 16.49 2.05
N TYR A 277 9.45 17.36 2.11
CA TYR A 277 10.88 17.02 2.20
C TYR A 277 11.66 18.08 3.00
N GLY A 278 12.96 17.86 3.24
CA GLY A 278 13.91 18.74 3.94
C GLY A 278 14.64 18.06 5.10
N SER A 279 15.75 18.64 5.56
CA SER A 279 16.53 18.15 6.69
C SER A 279 15.67 17.89 7.94
N PRO A 280 15.74 16.68 8.56
CA PRO A 280 15.05 16.37 9.80
C PRO A 280 15.37 17.35 10.94
N ALA A 281 16.64 17.75 11.01
CA ALA A 281 17.17 18.54 12.11
C ALA A 281 17.10 20.06 11.87
N ALA A 282 17.00 20.49 10.62
CA ALA A 282 17.17 21.90 10.29
C ALA A 282 16.04 22.50 9.45
N GLY A 283 15.22 21.71 8.74
CA GLY A 283 14.30 22.22 7.72
C GLY A 283 14.98 22.25 6.35
N PRO A 284 15.55 23.39 5.90
CA PRO A 284 16.27 23.42 4.64
C PRO A 284 17.57 22.59 4.69
N ASP A 285 17.84 21.88 3.59
CA ASP A 285 19.15 21.27 3.31
C ASP A 285 20.15 22.35 2.83
N GLN A 286 21.46 22.11 2.99
CA GLN A 286 22.58 23.01 2.67
C GLN A 286 22.20 24.33 1.97
N THR A 287 22.10 25.41 2.75
CA THR A 287 21.84 26.77 2.24
C THR A 287 23.07 27.66 2.43
N PHE A 288 23.06 28.85 1.84
CA PHE A 288 24.07 29.89 2.08
C PHE A 288 24.08 30.44 3.53
N PHE A 289 23.21 29.93 4.40
CA PHE A 289 23.09 30.33 5.80
C PHE A 289 23.03 29.10 6.72
N THR A 290 23.27 29.27 8.00
CA THR A 290 23.11 28.19 8.99
C THR A 290 21.71 28.25 9.58
N PRO A 291 20.77 27.37 9.17
CA PRO A 291 19.44 27.30 9.75
C PRO A 291 19.50 26.89 11.22
N VAL A 292 18.43 27.22 11.93
CA VAL A 292 18.21 26.79 13.31
C VAL A 292 18.12 25.26 13.40
N LYS A 293 18.79 24.68 14.40
CA LYS A 293 18.62 23.25 14.72
C LYS A 293 17.38 23.07 15.59
N LEU A 294 16.47 22.22 15.13
CA LEU A 294 15.28 21.78 15.85
C LEU A 294 15.66 20.59 16.75
N SER A 295 15.18 20.55 17.99
CA SER A 295 15.36 19.41 18.89
C SER A 295 14.47 18.21 18.50
N ASN A 296 14.69 17.03 19.08
CA ASN A 296 13.87 15.83 18.80
C ASN A 296 12.38 16.04 19.13
N GLN A 297 12.07 16.79 20.19
CA GLN A 297 10.69 17.10 20.61
C GLN A 297 9.94 17.96 19.58
N GLN A 298 10.67 18.73 18.76
CA GLN A 298 10.11 19.60 17.74
C GLN A 298 9.84 18.88 16.41
N ARG A 299 10.13 17.58 16.31
CA ARG A 299 10.12 16.83 15.04
C ARG A 299 9.03 15.77 15.06
N ILE A 300 8.06 15.88 14.15
CA ILE A 300 7.05 14.85 13.88
C ILE A 300 7.36 14.18 12.55
N SER A 301 7.40 12.85 12.53
CA SER A 301 7.69 12.07 11.32
C SER A 301 6.47 11.26 10.85
N LEU A 302 6.69 10.33 9.91
CA LEU A 302 5.64 9.43 9.40
C LEU A 302 4.98 8.67 10.53
N THR A 303 5.77 8.08 11.41
CA THR A 303 5.32 7.32 12.58
C THR A 303 6.06 7.80 13.83
N PRO A 304 5.55 7.50 15.04
CA PRO A 304 6.27 7.79 16.28
C PRO A 304 7.65 7.15 16.28
N HIS A 305 8.67 7.92 16.67
CA HIS A 305 10.06 7.44 16.71
C HIS A 305 10.47 7.11 18.15
N ASN A 306 11.22 6.03 18.35
CA ASN A 306 11.63 5.56 19.68
C ASN A 306 12.87 6.30 20.23
N GLN A 307 13.20 7.47 19.68
CA GLN A 307 14.33 8.28 20.13
C GLN A 307 14.01 9.01 21.45
N PRO A 308 15.03 9.26 22.30
CA PRO A 308 14.86 10.09 23.48
C PRO A 308 14.27 11.46 23.13
N CYS A 309 13.24 11.86 23.89
CA CYS A 309 12.50 13.11 23.73
C CYS A 309 11.74 13.26 22.40
N SER A 310 11.65 12.22 21.56
CA SER A 310 10.80 12.26 20.37
C SER A 310 9.31 12.17 20.73
N PRO A 311 8.44 12.90 20.02
CA PRO A 311 7.00 12.81 20.22
C PRO A 311 6.42 11.42 20.02
N SER A 312 5.48 11.03 20.88
CA SER A 312 4.74 9.75 20.82
C SER A 312 3.64 9.70 19.75
N ILE A 313 3.70 10.60 18.76
CA ILE A 313 2.70 10.76 17.69
C ILE A 313 3.39 10.83 16.34
N GLY A 314 2.67 10.47 15.28
CA GLY A 314 3.14 10.51 13.90
C GLY A 314 2.06 10.98 12.94
N LEU A 315 2.45 11.22 11.69
CA LEU A 315 1.53 11.60 10.62
C LEU A 315 0.58 10.45 10.22
N PHE A 316 1.07 9.23 10.22
CA PHE A 316 0.26 8.05 9.90
C PHE A 316 -0.71 7.74 11.03
N TYR A 317 -1.79 7.05 10.67
CA TYR A 317 -2.77 6.61 11.64
C TYR A 317 -2.17 5.57 12.57
N ASP A 318 -2.39 5.73 13.88
CA ASP A 318 -2.25 4.60 14.79
C ASP A 318 -3.40 3.59 14.59
N LYS A 319 -3.36 2.47 15.31
CA LYS A 319 -4.38 1.40 15.16
C LYS A 319 -5.81 1.90 15.45
N GLU A 320 -5.99 2.79 16.42
CA GLU A 320 -7.31 3.29 16.80
C GLU A 320 -7.83 4.30 15.77
N GLU A 321 -6.97 5.22 15.33
CA GLU A 321 -7.29 6.16 14.25
C GLU A 321 -7.60 5.41 12.94
N PHE A 322 -6.84 4.37 12.63
CA PHE A 322 -7.09 3.51 11.47
C PHE A 322 -8.47 2.85 11.54
N LYS A 323 -8.82 2.25 12.68
CA LYS A 323 -10.13 1.61 12.89
C LYS A 323 -11.28 2.61 12.75
N ASP A 324 -11.11 3.84 13.27
CA ASP A 324 -12.10 4.92 13.10
C ASP A 324 -12.26 5.32 11.63
N VAL A 325 -11.15 5.51 10.91
CA VAL A 325 -11.18 5.83 9.46
C VAL A 325 -11.93 4.75 8.69
N VAL A 326 -11.56 3.49 8.83
CA VAL A 326 -12.22 2.38 8.12
C VAL A 326 -13.70 2.33 8.49
N SER A 327 -14.05 2.45 9.78
CA SER A 327 -15.43 2.46 10.23
C SER A 327 -16.25 3.58 9.60
N ARG A 328 -15.67 4.77 9.42
CA ARG A 328 -16.32 5.91 8.74
C ARG A 328 -16.52 5.65 7.25
N LEU A 329 -15.52 5.10 6.56
CA LEU A 329 -15.63 4.72 5.15
C LEU A 329 -16.81 3.73 4.96
N LEU A 330 -16.81 2.64 5.73
CA LEU A 330 -17.88 1.63 5.70
C LEU A 330 -19.25 2.19 6.06
N LYS A 331 -19.31 3.19 6.94
CA LYS A 331 -20.57 3.75 7.42
C LYS A 331 -21.17 4.81 6.51
N TYR A 332 -20.33 5.66 5.92
CA TYR A 332 -20.74 6.91 5.29
C TYR A 332 -20.35 7.04 3.83
N GLN A 333 -19.32 6.32 3.35
CA GLN A 333 -18.85 6.46 1.97
C GLN A 333 -19.53 5.49 1.00
N TYR A 334 -19.79 4.26 1.44
CA TYR A 334 -20.33 3.21 0.57
C TYR A 334 -21.84 3.02 0.78
N GLU A 335 -22.54 2.67 -0.30
CA GLU A 335 -23.99 2.43 -0.27
C GLU A 335 -24.30 1.08 0.39
N GLU A 336 -23.51 0.06 0.08
CA GLU A 336 -23.65 -1.29 0.61
C GLU A 336 -23.09 -1.41 2.02
N ARG A 337 -23.83 -2.11 2.88
CA ARG A 337 -23.41 -2.43 4.23
C ARG A 337 -22.59 -3.73 4.22
N PHE A 338 -21.31 -3.61 4.49
CA PHE A 338 -20.40 -4.73 4.72
C PHE A 338 -19.47 -4.44 5.89
N ASN A 339 -18.85 -5.49 6.41
CA ASN A 339 -17.87 -5.40 7.49
C ASN A 339 -16.52 -5.97 7.04
N LEU A 340 -15.45 -5.56 7.72
CA LEU A 340 -14.15 -6.23 7.68
C LEU A 340 -13.97 -6.94 9.02
N ASP A 341 -13.52 -8.19 9.01
CA ASP A 341 -13.15 -8.87 10.26
C ASP A 341 -11.83 -8.31 10.83
N GLU A 342 -11.50 -8.67 12.07
CA GLU A 342 -10.32 -8.12 12.75
C GLU A 342 -9.01 -8.48 12.02
N ARG A 343 -8.90 -9.70 11.46
CA ARG A 343 -7.71 -10.12 10.72
C ARG A 343 -7.55 -9.36 9.40
N ALA A 344 -8.65 -9.10 8.68
CA ALA A 344 -8.64 -8.24 7.50
C ALA A 344 -8.18 -6.82 7.85
N LEU A 345 -8.68 -6.25 8.95
CA LEU A 345 -8.25 -4.94 9.45
C LEU A 345 -6.76 -4.93 9.79
N GLU A 346 -6.28 -5.95 10.51
CA GLU A 346 -4.87 -6.12 10.85
C GLU A 346 -3.98 -6.21 9.61
N TYR A 347 -4.41 -6.97 8.59
CA TYR A 347 -3.67 -7.11 7.35
C TYR A 347 -3.62 -5.80 6.55
N ILE A 348 -4.76 -5.09 6.42
CA ILE A 348 -4.81 -3.77 5.77
C ILE A 348 -3.90 -2.78 6.51
N PHE A 349 -3.91 -2.80 7.85
CA PHE A 349 -3.02 -1.96 8.64
C PHE A 349 -1.55 -2.32 8.41
N ALA A 350 -1.20 -3.61 8.37
CA ALA A 350 0.16 -4.08 8.14
C ALA A 350 0.70 -3.66 6.77
N VAL A 351 -0.08 -3.81 5.70
CA VAL A 351 0.34 -3.42 4.33
C VAL A 351 0.36 -1.91 4.13
N SER A 352 -0.48 -1.14 4.84
CA SER A 352 -0.50 0.32 4.72
C SER A 352 0.44 1.03 5.70
N ASN A 353 0.84 0.37 6.79
CA ASN A 353 1.45 0.97 7.99
C ASN A 353 0.63 2.14 8.58
N GLY A 354 -0.68 2.20 8.32
CA GLY A 354 -1.51 3.35 8.70
C GLY A 354 -1.32 4.59 7.81
N HIS A 355 -0.62 4.48 6.67
CA HIS A 355 -0.44 5.59 5.74
C HIS A 355 -1.81 6.09 5.24
N PRO A 356 -2.22 7.35 5.49
CA PRO A 356 -3.60 7.79 5.27
C PRO A 356 -4.11 7.57 3.84
N GLY A 357 -3.35 8.00 2.84
CA GLY A 357 -3.71 7.75 1.43
C GLY A 357 -3.77 6.26 1.06
N ALA A 358 -2.90 5.42 1.62
CA ALA A 358 -2.89 3.99 1.32
C ALA A 358 -4.10 3.29 1.96
N VAL A 359 -4.44 3.61 3.21
CA VAL A 359 -5.60 3.07 3.92
C VAL A 359 -6.88 3.35 3.13
N THR A 360 -7.14 4.61 2.80
CA THR A 360 -8.37 4.97 2.06
C THR A 360 -8.40 4.35 0.67
N SER A 361 -7.26 4.31 -0.02
CA SER A 361 -7.17 3.76 -1.38
C SER A 361 -7.36 2.25 -1.40
N ILE A 362 -6.78 1.51 -0.46
CA ILE A 362 -6.94 0.04 -0.37
C ILE A 362 -8.40 -0.30 -0.09
N VAL A 363 -9.02 0.34 0.90
CA VAL A 363 -10.43 0.06 1.26
C VAL A 363 -11.37 0.40 0.11
N ASP A 364 -11.15 1.53 -0.57
CA ASP A 364 -11.92 1.90 -1.76
C ASP A 364 -11.81 0.85 -2.88
N VAL A 365 -10.60 0.37 -3.15
CA VAL A 365 -10.38 -0.59 -4.23
C VAL A 365 -10.95 -1.96 -3.87
N ILE A 366 -10.80 -2.40 -2.61
CA ILE A 366 -11.44 -3.63 -2.11
C ILE A 366 -12.95 -3.54 -2.28
N TYR A 367 -13.55 -2.41 -1.90
CA TYR A 367 -14.98 -2.18 -2.12
C TYR A 367 -15.32 -2.27 -3.62
N GLU A 368 -14.59 -1.61 -4.51
CA GLU A 368 -14.85 -1.70 -5.96
C GLU A 368 -14.79 -3.13 -6.51
N VAL A 369 -13.85 -3.94 -6.01
CA VAL A 369 -13.67 -5.33 -6.45
C VAL A 369 -14.83 -6.21 -5.97
N TYR A 370 -15.25 -6.05 -4.71
CA TYR A 370 -16.29 -6.89 -4.10
C TYR A 370 -17.69 -6.26 -4.10
N CYS A 371 -17.88 -5.06 -4.67
CA CYS A 371 -19.15 -4.32 -4.60
C CYS A 371 -20.31 -5.12 -5.16
N HIS A 372 -20.09 -5.89 -6.24
CA HIS A 372 -21.11 -6.74 -6.83
C HIS A 372 -21.55 -7.84 -5.85
N ASP A 373 -20.59 -8.54 -5.24
CA ASP A 373 -20.89 -9.60 -4.26
C ASP A 373 -21.54 -9.05 -2.98
N MET A 374 -21.21 -7.81 -2.60
CA MET A 374 -21.86 -7.10 -1.49
C MET A 374 -23.30 -6.71 -1.85
N LYS A 375 -23.54 -6.19 -3.06
CA LYS A 375 -24.88 -5.82 -3.57
C LYS A 375 -25.82 -7.02 -3.57
N HIS A 376 -25.34 -8.16 -4.06
CA HIS A 376 -26.11 -9.40 -4.10
C HIS A 376 -26.07 -10.20 -2.78
N ARG A 377 -25.46 -9.62 -1.72
CA ARG A 377 -25.34 -10.21 -0.38
C ARG A 377 -24.66 -11.57 -0.32
N HIS A 378 -23.84 -11.90 -1.32
CA HIS A 378 -22.97 -13.07 -1.31
C HIS A 378 -21.88 -12.92 -0.26
N ILE A 379 -21.39 -11.69 -0.06
CA ILE A 379 -20.39 -11.36 0.96
C ILE A 379 -20.96 -10.28 1.89
N ARG A 380 -21.02 -10.59 3.19
CA ARG A 380 -21.38 -9.61 4.24
C ARG A 380 -20.17 -9.15 5.05
N THR A 381 -19.17 -10.01 5.17
CA THR A 381 -17.94 -9.74 5.91
C THR A 381 -16.76 -10.16 5.05
N LEU A 382 -15.88 -9.21 4.77
CA LEU A 382 -14.60 -9.47 4.16
C LEU A 382 -13.63 -9.96 5.23
N THR A 383 -13.10 -11.14 4.99
CA THR A 383 -12.08 -11.78 5.83
C THR A 383 -10.68 -11.45 5.33
N GLU A 384 -9.67 -11.76 6.15
CA GLU A 384 -8.25 -11.69 5.80
C GLU A 384 -7.96 -12.24 4.41
N ASP A 385 -8.46 -13.44 4.09
CA ASP A 385 -8.24 -14.08 2.79
C ASP A 385 -8.77 -13.27 1.62
N HIS A 386 -9.89 -12.57 1.76
CA HIS A 386 -10.39 -11.70 0.69
C HIS A 386 -9.42 -10.54 0.43
N VAL A 387 -8.82 -9.98 1.48
CA VAL A 387 -7.83 -8.90 1.36
C VAL A 387 -6.55 -9.40 0.71
N ILE A 388 -6.05 -10.58 1.11
CA ILE A 388 -4.84 -11.15 0.50
C ILE A 388 -5.06 -11.52 -0.96
N TRP A 389 -6.14 -12.22 -1.27
CA TRP A 389 -6.45 -12.60 -2.65
C TRP A 389 -6.54 -11.38 -3.56
N PHE A 390 -7.14 -10.29 -3.07
CA PHE A 390 -7.13 -9.03 -3.76
C PHE A 390 -5.69 -8.54 -4.00
N LEU A 391 -4.84 -8.53 -2.98
CA LEU A 391 -3.46 -8.03 -3.05
C LEU A 391 -2.47 -8.94 -3.80
N GLU A 392 -2.79 -10.23 -4.00
CA GLU A 392 -2.01 -11.16 -4.83
C GLU A 392 -2.09 -10.81 -6.32
N ASP A 393 -3.23 -10.31 -6.81
CA ASP A 393 -3.35 -9.76 -8.17
C ASP A 393 -2.78 -8.34 -8.25
N THR A 394 -1.46 -8.24 -8.07
CA THR A 394 -0.73 -6.97 -8.03
C THR A 394 -0.99 -6.11 -9.27
N ALA A 395 -1.18 -6.73 -10.44
CA ALA A 395 -1.46 -5.99 -11.67
C ALA A 395 -2.81 -5.26 -11.62
N THR A 396 -3.88 -5.97 -11.22
CA THR A 396 -5.20 -5.35 -11.05
C THR A 396 -5.20 -4.32 -9.92
N VAL A 397 -4.57 -4.65 -8.79
CA VAL A 397 -4.44 -3.77 -7.62
C VAL A 397 -3.80 -2.45 -8.02
N PHE A 398 -2.60 -2.48 -8.60
CA PHE A 398 -1.85 -1.27 -8.89
C PHE A 398 -2.43 -0.48 -10.06
N ASN A 399 -3.11 -1.13 -11.01
CA ASN A 399 -3.91 -0.43 -12.01
C ASN A 399 -5.04 0.36 -11.34
N LYS A 400 -5.81 -0.26 -10.44
CA LYS A 400 -6.89 0.44 -9.71
C LYS A 400 -6.37 1.50 -8.76
N LEU A 401 -5.24 1.28 -8.09
CA LEU A 401 -4.60 2.27 -7.21
C LEU A 401 -4.02 3.46 -7.99
N SER A 402 -3.70 3.32 -9.28
CA SER A 402 -3.13 4.40 -10.10
C SER A 402 -4.02 5.64 -10.23
N ILE A 403 -5.34 5.47 -10.07
CA ILE A 403 -6.33 6.56 -10.10
C ILE A 403 -6.73 7.04 -8.70
N LYS A 404 -6.13 6.48 -7.64
CA LYS A 404 -6.44 6.80 -6.24
C LYS A 404 -5.45 7.82 -5.66
N PRO A 405 -5.78 8.50 -4.54
CA PRO A 405 -4.91 9.51 -3.95
C PRO A 405 -3.51 9.03 -3.58
N VAL A 406 -3.34 7.73 -3.26
CA VAL A 406 -2.03 7.11 -2.96
C VAL A 406 -1.08 7.09 -4.16
N ASN A 407 -1.57 7.16 -5.40
CA ASN A 407 -0.70 7.14 -6.58
C ASN A 407 0.31 8.30 -6.58
N ARG A 408 -0.02 9.42 -5.93
CA ARG A 408 0.87 10.57 -5.78
C ARG A 408 2.13 10.28 -4.94
N SER A 409 2.15 9.19 -4.17
CA SER A 409 3.31 8.77 -3.37
C SER A 409 4.10 7.64 -4.00
N PHE A 410 3.57 6.96 -5.04
CA PHE A 410 4.29 5.90 -5.72
C PHE A 410 5.38 6.46 -6.67
N PRO A 411 6.50 5.72 -6.82
CA PRO A 411 7.47 6.00 -7.86
C PRO A 411 6.84 5.97 -9.25
N ASP A 412 7.09 6.99 -10.07
CA ASP A 412 6.75 6.94 -11.49
C ASP A 412 7.90 6.26 -12.23
N ILE A 413 7.69 4.98 -12.55
CA ILE A 413 8.70 4.12 -13.19
C ILE A 413 9.04 4.63 -14.59
N SER A 414 8.12 5.33 -15.27
CA SER A 414 8.34 5.83 -16.63
C SER A 414 9.42 6.92 -16.70
N VAL A 415 9.67 7.62 -15.59
CA VAL A 415 10.69 8.66 -15.48
C VAL A 415 11.90 8.21 -14.64
N ALA A 416 11.90 6.98 -14.13
CA ALA A 416 13.00 6.44 -13.34
C ALA A 416 14.17 6.05 -14.24
N THR A 417 15.37 6.59 -13.94
CA THR A 417 16.62 6.13 -14.55
C THR A 417 17.03 4.78 -13.99
N ASP A 418 17.97 4.08 -14.63
CA ASP A 418 18.54 2.84 -14.09
C ASP A 418 19.13 3.04 -12.68
N GLY A 419 19.71 4.22 -12.41
CA GLY A 419 20.23 4.57 -11.08
C GLY A 419 19.12 4.66 -10.02
N ILE A 420 18.02 5.33 -10.35
CA ILE A 420 16.84 5.45 -9.49
C ILE A 420 16.22 4.07 -9.23
N SER A 421 15.99 3.29 -10.28
CA SER A 421 15.42 1.95 -10.17
C SER A 421 16.31 1.06 -9.30
N ASN A 422 17.62 1.09 -9.52
CA ASN A 422 18.56 0.30 -8.74
C ASN A 422 18.56 0.66 -7.25
N MET A 423 18.39 1.94 -6.93
CA MET A 423 18.27 2.44 -5.56
C MET A 423 16.98 2.00 -4.89
N LEU A 424 15.82 2.19 -5.55
CA LEU A 424 14.52 1.79 -5.01
C LEU A 424 14.47 0.27 -4.74
N ASN A 425 15.04 -0.51 -5.65
CA ASN A 425 15.20 -1.96 -5.48
C ASN A 425 16.11 -2.28 -4.28
N LYS A 426 17.24 -1.57 -4.14
CA LYS A 426 18.14 -1.75 -3.01
C LYS A 426 17.47 -1.43 -1.66
N ILE A 427 16.66 -0.37 -1.59
CA ILE A 427 15.89 -0.04 -0.38
C ILE A 427 14.87 -1.15 -0.07
N THR A 428 14.22 -1.70 -1.10
CA THR A 428 13.26 -2.80 -0.93
C THR A 428 13.94 -4.07 -0.41
N GLU A 429 15.13 -4.39 -0.93
CA GLU A 429 15.93 -5.55 -0.57
C GLU A 429 16.57 -5.45 0.83
N GLU A 430 17.11 -4.28 1.18
CA GLU A 430 17.85 -4.06 2.43
C GLU A 430 16.95 -3.49 3.55
N GLY A 431 15.77 -2.99 3.18
CA GLY A 431 14.81 -2.28 4.05
C GLY A 431 15.08 -0.78 4.16
N ASN A 432 16.35 -0.38 4.13
CA ASN A 432 16.81 1.00 4.13
C ASN A 432 18.20 1.12 3.47
N ILE A 433 18.59 2.34 3.11
CA ILE A 433 19.97 2.65 2.69
C ILE A 433 20.46 3.93 3.38
N THR A 434 21.77 4.15 3.42
CA THR A 434 22.35 5.43 3.86
C THR A 434 21.84 6.58 2.98
N PHE A 435 21.46 7.69 3.61
CA PHE A 435 20.98 8.89 2.93
C PHE A 435 22.16 9.85 2.68
N ASP A 436 22.49 10.08 1.42
CA ASP A 436 23.39 11.15 1.00
C ASP A 436 22.64 12.14 0.10
N ILE A 437 22.55 13.40 0.52
CA ILE A 437 21.89 14.47 -0.24
C ILE A 437 22.65 14.84 -1.52
N ASN A 438 23.95 14.50 -1.61
CA ASN A 438 24.77 14.75 -2.79
C ASN A 438 24.57 13.71 -3.88
N ASP A 439 24.01 12.54 -3.54
CA ASP A 439 23.58 11.57 -4.53
C ASP A 439 22.33 12.12 -5.25
N ALA A 440 22.48 12.37 -6.55
CA ALA A 440 21.42 12.95 -7.38
C ALA A 440 20.15 12.08 -7.43
N ASN A 441 20.30 10.75 -7.39
CA ASN A 441 19.18 9.83 -7.39
C ASN A 441 18.45 9.86 -6.04
N ILE A 442 19.18 9.92 -4.91
CA ILE A 442 18.59 9.97 -3.56
C ILE A 442 17.82 11.27 -3.43
N LYS A 443 18.47 12.39 -3.80
CA LYS A 443 17.87 13.71 -3.76
C LYS A 443 16.60 13.78 -4.60
N PHE A 444 16.61 13.22 -5.82
CA PHE A 444 15.45 13.19 -6.69
C PHE A 444 14.28 12.39 -6.08
N CYS A 445 14.52 11.14 -5.67
CA CYS A 445 13.52 10.29 -5.04
C CYS A 445 12.94 10.93 -3.78
N TYR A 446 13.80 11.58 -2.99
CA TYR A 446 13.41 12.24 -1.76
C TYR A 446 12.52 13.46 -2.01
N GLN A 447 12.89 14.33 -2.96
CA GLN A 447 12.11 15.52 -3.32
C GLN A 447 10.78 15.16 -3.98
N LYS A 448 10.72 14.04 -4.72
CA LYS A 448 9.48 13.47 -5.25
C LYS A 448 8.62 12.79 -4.18
N GLY A 449 9.17 12.55 -3.00
CA GLY A 449 8.48 11.90 -1.88
C GLY A 449 8.29 10.39 -2.06
N TRP A 450 9.12 9.76 -2.89
CA TRP A 450 9.14 8.31 -3.11
C TRP A 450 9.88 7.57 -2.00
N ILE A 451 10.79 8.26 -1.33
CA ILE A 451 11.51 7.79 -0.14
C ILE A 451 11.39 8.84 0.96
N HIS A 452 11.58 8.41 2.20
CA HIS A 452 11.57 9.27 3.38
C HIS A 452 12.91 9.22 4.09
N ARG A 453 13.37 10.37 4.58
CA ARG A 453 14.64 10.54 5.29
C ARG A 453 14.43 10.47 6.79
N VAL A 454 15.08 9.51 7.45
CA VAL A 454 15.03 9.29 8.90
C VAL A 454 16.39 9.65 9.49
N ALA A 455 16.39 10.38 10.61
CA ALA A 455 17.62 10.69 11.35
C ALA A 455 17.87 9.65 12.43
N LEU A 456 19.04 9.01 12.41
CA LEU A 456 19.44 8.04 13.44
C LEU A 456 20.27 8.69 14.56
N ASP A 457 20.34 7.99 15.69
CA ASP A 457 21.25 8.34 16.78
C ASP A 457 22.70 8.07 16.33
N GLY A 458 23.49 9.13 16.14
CA GLY A 458 24.87 9.02 15.63
C GLY A 458 25.20 9.98 14.50
N GLY A 459 24.20 10.63 13.90
CA GLY A 459 24.39 11.67 12.88
C GLY A 459 24.26 11.18 11.44
N ASP A 460 24.14 9.87 11.23
CA ASP A 460 23.82 9.30 9.92
C ASP A 460 22.31 9.31 9.69
N ASP A 461 21.93 9.70 8.48
CA ASP A 461 20.54 9.63 8.03
C ASP A 461 20.37 8.42 7.11
N ILE A 462 19.18 7.85 7.12
CA ILE A 462 18.80 6.74 6.22
C ILE A 462 17.59 7.10 5.38
N ALA A 463 17.48 6.45 4.22
CA ALA A 463 16.32 6.46 3.35
C ALA A 463 15.50 5.19 3.54
N VAL A 464 14.19 5.35 3.73
CA VAL A 464 13.21 4.25 3.81
C VAL A 464 12.06 4.49 2.84
N LEU A 465 11.33 3.44 2.49
CA LEU A 465 10.07 3.59 1.74
C LEU A 465 8.93 4.08 2.65
N PRO A 466 7.90 4.75 2.10
CA PRO A 466 6.85 5.33 2.93
C PRO A 466 5.96 4.29 3.62
N SER A 467 5.69 3.14 2.99
CA SER A 467 4.93 2.03 3.59
C SER A 467 5.18 0.71 2.86
N ARG A 468 4.75 -0.42 3.44
CA ARG A 468 4.82 -1.76 2.83
C ARG A 468 4.11 -1.84 1.47
N LEU A 469 3.06 -1.06 1.26
CA LEU A 469 2.42 -0.96 -0.06
C LEU A 469 3.37 -0.40 -1.12
N HIS A 470 4.30 0.49 -0.75
CA HIS A 470 5.33 1.01 -1.66
C HIS A 470 6.41 -0.03 -1.96
N GLU A 471 6.78 -0.89 -1.00
CA GLU A 471 7.64 -2.07 -1.25
C GLU A 471 6.98 -2.96 -2.31
N LYS A 472 5.72 -3.37 -2.09
CA LYS A 472 4.97 -4.21 -3.05
C LYS A 472 4.83 -3.55 -4.42
N TYR A 473 4.70 -2.23 -4.49
CA TYR A 473 4.64 -1.51 -5.77
C TYR A 473 5.96 -1.61 -6.54
N ILE A 474 7.10 -1.44 -5.87
CA ILE A 474 8.42 -1.57 -6.49
C ILE A 474 8.66 -3.02 -6.91
N GLU A 475 8.33 -4.00 -6.06
CA GLU A 475 8.41 -5.43 -6.39
C GLU A 475 7.57 -5.77 -7.63
N TYR A 476 6.34 -5.28 -7.71
CA TYR A 476 5.48 -5.42 -8.88
C TYR A 476 6.14 -4.83 -10.12
N SER A 477 6.70 -3.62 -9.99
CA SER A 477 7.39 -2.92 -11.08
C SER A 477 8.55 -3.75 -11.62
N ILE A 478 9.40 -4.29 -10.73
CA ILE A 478 10.48 -5.21 -11.09
C ILE A 478 9.92 -6.50 -11.73
N GLY A 479 8.83 -7.03 -11.19
CA GLY A 479 8.18 -8.25 -11.70
C GLY A 479 7.68 -8.11 -13.14
N THR A 480 7.29 -6.90 -13.56
CA THR A 480 6.98 -6.64 -14.98
C THR A 480 8.20 -6.76 -15.89
N MET A 481 9.41 -6.68 -15.34
CA MET A 481 10.69 -6.91 -16.03
C MET A 481 11.17 -8.36 -15.83
N SER A 482 10.25 -9.32 -15.96
CA SER A 482 10.47 -10.72 -15.59
C SER A 482 11.71 -11.33 -16.27
N GLN A 483 12.56 -11.94 -15.45
CA GLN A 483 13.72 -12.72 -15.87
C GLN A 483 13.52 -14.20 -15.54
N ARG A 484 14.21 -15.07 -16.27
CA ARG A 484 14.21 -16.50 -15.96
C ARG A 484 15.13 -16.78 -14.78
N LEU A 485 14.77 -17.77 -13.97
CA LEU A 485 15.65 -18.34 -12.97
C LEU A 485 16.95 -18.82 -13.67
N PRO A 486 18.14 -18.43 -13.18
CA PRO A 486 19.40 -18.83 -13.81
C PRO A 486 19.51 -20.34 -13.99
N ALA A 487 19.89 -20.80 -15.18
CA ALA A 487 19.92 -22.22 -15.54
C ALA A 487 20.81 -23.09 -14.63
N ARG A 488 21.74 -22.48 -13.90
CA ARG A 488 22.56 -23.17 -12.88
C ARG A 488 21.72 -23.70 -11.71
N PHE A 489 20.53 -23.14 -11.45
CA PHE A 489 19.60 -23.60 -10.42
C PHE A 489 18.68 -24.67 -10.99
N ASP A 490 19.21 -25.87 -11.06
CA ASP A 490 18.56 -27.10 -11.53
C ASP A 490 17.76 -27.81 -10.43
N SER A 491 17.99 -27.47 -9.17
CA SER A 491 17.36 -28.10 -8.00
C SER A 491 17.13 -27.09 -6.88
N LEU A 492 16.03 -27.25 -6.15
CA LEU A 492 15.66 -26.39 -5.02
C LEU A 492 16.74 -26.39 -3.91
N PRO A 493 17.30 -27.55 -3.49
CA PRO A 493 18.41 -27.59 -2.55
C PRO A 493 19.61 -26.72 -2.95
N LYS A 494 20.00 -26.70 -4.24
CA LYS A 494 21.14 -25.93 -4.71
C LYS A 494 20.90 -24.43 -4.57
N LEU A 495 19.71 -23.98 -4.97
CA LEU A 495 19.29 -22.60 -4.82
C LEU A 495 19.27 -22.17 -3.35
N CYS A 496 18.62 -22.95 -2.47
CA CYS A 496 18.53 -22.61 -1.04
C CYS A 496 19.89 -22.54 -0.35
N LYS A 497 20.83 -23.43 -0.66
CA LYS A 497 22.20 -23.38 -0.11
C LYS A 497 22.93 -22.11 -0.51
N GLU A 498 22.85 -21.71 -1.78
CA GLU A 498 23.46 -20.48 -2.25
C GLU A 498 22.80 -19.25 -1.60
N ILE A 499 21.47 -19.21 -1.48
CA ILE A 499 20.74 -18.13 -0.80
C ILE A 499 21.20 -17.99 0.65
N LEU A 500 21.18 -19.08 1.41
CA LEU A 500 21.57 -19.08 2.82
C LEU A 500 23.03 -18.64 3.01
N SER A 501 23.92 -18.99 2.08
CA SER A 501 25.32 -18.54 2.11
C SER A 501 25.51 -17.04 1.89
N LYS A 502 24.45 -16.32 1.47
CA LYS A 502 24.46 -14.87 1.24
C LYS A 502 23.79 -14.08 2.36
N PHE A 503 23.36 -14.71 3.45
CA PHE A 503 22.78 -14.01 4.59
C PHE A 503 23.81 -13.03 5.19
N SER A 504 23.34 -11.83 5.56
CA SER A 504 24.20 -10.76 6.05
C SER A 504 24.22 -10.75 7.57
N ILE A 505 25.43 -10.80 8.14
CA ILE A 505 25.64 -10.78 9.60
C ILE A 505 25.00 -9.53 10.19
N MET A 506 25.29 -8.37 9.60
CA MET A 506 24.81 -7.09 10.09
C MET A 506 23.28 -7.00 10.06
N ASN A 507 22.64 -7.49 8.99
CA ASN A 507 21.18 -7.47 8.91
C ASN A 507 20.52 -8.42 9.91
N LEU A 508 21.09 -9.62 10.11
CA LEU A 508 20.60 -10.55 11.12
C LEU A 508 20.72 -9.95 12.53
N ARG A 509 21.87 -9.37 12.88
CA ARG A 509 22.07 -8.70 14.18
C ARG A 509 21.15 -7.52 14.38
N HIS A 510 21.09 -6.60 13.42
CA HIS A 510 20.22 -5.42 13.52
C HIS A 510 18.75 -5.79 13.64
N SER A 511 18.31 -6.87 12.97
CA SER A 511 16.94 -7.38 13.13
C SER A 511 16.73 -7.99 14.53
N ALA A 512 17.69 -8.78 15.02
CA ALA A 512 17.64 -9.38 16.36
C ALA A 512 17.56 -8.34 17.48
N GLU A 513 18.25 -7.21 17.30
CA GLU A 513 18.28 -6.09 18.25
C GLU A 513 17.11 -5.10 18.08
N GLY A 514 16.21 -5.33 17.12
CA GLY A 514 15.12 -4.40 16.79
C GLY A 514 15.60 -3.06 16.23
N LYS A 515 16.84 -2.99 15.72
CA LYS A 515 17.47 -1.80 15.15
C LYS A 515 17.28 -1.67 13.63
N LYS A 516 16.83 -2.73 12.95
CA LYS A 516 16.58 -2.70 11.49
C LYS A 516 15.32 -1.89 11.20
N MET A 517 15.50 -0.65 10.78
CA MET A 517 14.43 0.22 10.29
C MET A 517 14.02 -0.18 8.87
N SER A 518 12.73 -0.05 8.57
CA SER A 518 12.18 -0.31 7.24
C SER A 518 11.07 0.69 6.91
N SER A 519 10.15 0.30 6.04
CA SER A 519 9.03 1.12 5.60
C SER A 519 8.29 1.79 6.75
N ALA A 520 7.80 3.00 6.47
CA ALA A 520 7.14 3.86 7.45
C ALA A 520 8.04 4.26 8.64
N SER A 521 9.36 4.07 8.55
CA SER A 521 10.30 4.33 9.65
C SER A 521 9.98 3.50 10.90
N GLN A 522 9.55 2.25 10.71
CA GLN A 522 9.27 1.32 11.80
C GLN A 522 10.35 0.24 11.87
N PRO A 523 10.69 -0.24 13.09
CA PRO A 523 11.49 -1.44 13.25
C PRO A 523 10.80 -2.62 12.55
N ARG A 524 11.56 -3.47 11.87
CA ARG A 524 11.03 -4.74 11.37
C ARG A 524 10.68 -5.66 12.56
N PRO A 525 9.52 -6.35 12.52
CA PRO A 525 9.21 -7.39 13.49
C PRO A 525 10.32 -8.43 13.48
N LEU A 526 10.64 -8.94 14.67
CA LEU A 526 11.67 -9.95 14.84
C LEU A 526 11.34 -11.17 13.97
N GLU A 527 10.07 -11.56 13.92
CA GLU A 527 9.50 -12.69 13.21
C GLU A 527 9.83 -12.72 11.71
N ALA A 528 10.08 -11.56 11.09
CA ALA A 528 10.39 -11.46 9.66
C ALA A 528 11.91 -11.56 9.35
N GLN A 529 12.77 -11.65 10.37
CA GLN A 529 14.24 -11.60 10.24
C GLN A 529 14.80 -12.53 9.16
N TYR A 530 14.38 -13.81 9.17
CA TYR A 530 14.92 -14.81 8.24
C TYR A 530 14.23 -14.77 6.87
N GLN A 531 12.95 -14.44 6.81
CA GLN A 531 12.18 -14.25 5.58
C GLN A 531 12.75 -13.08 4.77
N ASP A 532 13.01 -11.94 5.42
CA ASP A 532 13.59 -10.76 4.78
C ASP A 532 15.01 -11.09 4.24
N GLU A 533 15.84 -11.79 5.00
CA GLU A 533 17.17 -12.20 4.54
C GLU A 533 17.13 -13.27 3.44
N PHE A 534 16.15 -14.17 3.47
CA PHE A 534 15.94 -15.14 2.40
C PHE A 534 15.55 -14.44 1.11
N TYR A 535 14.61 -13.49 1.15
CA TYR A 535 14.23 -12.70 -0.02
C TYR A 535 15.42 -11.90 -0.56
N ARG A 536 16.16 -11.19 0.30
CA ARG A 536 17.37 -10.44 -0.10
C ARG A 536 18.42 -11.36 -0.72
N GLY A 537 18.69 -12.51 -0.10
CA GLY A 537 19.62 -13.51 -0.60
C GLY A 537 19.16 -14.10 -1.95
N PHE A 538 17.86 -14.36 -2.11
CA PHE A 538 17.27 -14.79 -3.38
C PHE A 538 17.53 -13.77 -4.49
N VAL A 539 17.24 -12.48 -4.25
CA VAL A 539 17.46 -11.43 -5.26
C VAL A 539 18.95 -11.32 -5.64
N HIS A 540 19.86 -11.48 -4.67
CA HIS A 540 21.30 -11.46 -4.93
C HIS A 540 21.79 -12.68 -5.75
N VAL A 541 21.21 -13.86 -5.49
CA VAL A 541 21.66 -15.14 -6.06
C VAL A 541 20.99 -15.44 -7.41
N ALA A 542 19.68 -15.22 -7.51
CA ALA A 542 18.88 -15.46 -8.71
C ALA A 542 18.88 -14.25 -9.65
N GLY A 543 18.98 -13.03 -9.11
CA GLY A 543 18.92 -11.78 -9.87
C GLY A 543 17.57 -11.07 -9.73
N ARG A 544 17.58 -9.74 -9.87
CA ARG A 544 16.38 -8.90 -9.88
C ARG A 544 15.46 -9.27 -11.05
N GLY A 545 14.15 -9.30 -10.81
CA GLY A 545 13.16 -9.64 -11.84
C GLY A 545 12.88 -11.13 -11.98
N VAL A 546 13.63 -12.01 -11.31
CA VAL A 546 13.27 -13.43 -11.25
C VAL A 546 12.02 -13.57 -10.37
N PRO A 547 10.92 -14.16 -10.88
CA PRO A 547 9.67 -14.26 -10.12
C PRO A 547 9.82 -15.09 -8.85
N ILE A 548 9.44 -14.49 -7.73
CA ILE A 548 9.22 -15.13 -6.43
C ILE A 548 7.98 -14.47 -5.82
N SER A 549 7.07 -15.29 -5.30
CA SER A 549 5.89 -14.83 -4.58
C SER A 549 6.13 -15.05 -3.09
N SER A 550 6.05 -13.98 -2.30
CA SER A 550 5.94 -14.09 -0.85
C SER A 550 4.49 -14.42 -0.47
N GLU A 551 4.31 -15.25 0.56
CA GLU A 551 3.00 -15.65 1.10
C GLU A 551 2.02 -16.21 0.04
N TRP A 552 2.51 -17.07 -0.85
CA TRP A 552 1.72 -17.57 -1.96
C TRP A 552 0.61 -18.53 -1.53
N SER A 553 -0.61 -18.34 -2.05
CA SER A 553 -1.69 -19.31 -1.98
C SER A 553 -2.43 -19.52 -3.30
N ARG A 554 -3.16 -20.64 -3.38
CA ARG A 554 -4.18 -20.91 -4.41
C ARG A 554 -5.59 -21.09 -3.84
N THR A 555 -5.72 -21.15 -2.51
CA THR A 555 -7.01 -21.34 -1.84
C THR A 555 -7.14 -20.36 -0.66
N LYS A 556 -8.24 -20.42 0.08
CA LYS A 556 -8.35 -19.64 1.33
C LYS A 556 -7.56 -20.27 2.49
N ASP A 557 -7.18 -21.55 2.38
CA ASP A 557 -6.62 -22.32 3.49
C ASP A 557 -5.09 -22.52 3.38
N GLY A 558 -4.35 -21.51 3.85
CA GLY A 558 -2.88 -21.60 4.05
C GLY A 558 -2.05 -20.90 2.96
N ARG A 559 -0.80 -20.54 3.31
CA ARG A 559 0.15 -19.79 2.46
C ARG A 559 1.57 -20.24 2.74
N VAL A 560 2.31 -20.56 1.69
CA VAL A 560 3.74 -20.84 1.82
C VAL A 560 4.53 -19.53 1.83
N ASP A 561 5.58 -19.46 2.64
CA ASP A 561 6.38 -18.23 2.78
C ASP A 561 6.94 -17.75 1.44
N PHE A 562 7.47 -18.66 0.61
CA PHE A 562 7.93 -18.34 -0.74
C PHE A 562 7.54 -19.39 -1.77
N TYR A 563 7.18 -18.92 -2.97
CA TYR A 563 6.93 -19.76 -4.14
C TYR A 563 7.65 -19.23 -5.37
N ILE A 564 8.33 -20.10 -6.11
CA ILE A 564 9.05 -19.78 -7.35
C ILE A 564 8.25 -20.37 -8.53
N PRO A 565 7.49 -19.55 -9.28
CA PRO A 565 6.55 -20.05 -10.28
C PRO A 565 7.18 -20.84 -11.42
N GLU A 566 8.36 -20.44 -11.89
CA GLU A 566 9.02 -21.08 -13.05
C GLU A 566 9.29 -22.57 -12.82
N LYS A 567 9.68 -22.93 -11.59
CA LYS A 567 10.01 -24.31 -11.20
C LYS A 567 8.96 -24.96 -10.29
N LYS A 568 7.91 -24.20 -9.95
CA LYS A 568 6.89 -24.60 -8.98
C LYS A 568 7.47 -25.07 -7.65
N TRP A 569 8.45 -24.32 -7.15
CA TRP A 569 9.13 -24.64 -5.89
C TRP A 569 8.51 -23.87 -4.74
N ALA A 570 8.28 -24.55 -3.62
CA ALA A 570 7.72 -23.98 -2.41
C ALA A 570 8.75 -24.01 -1.26
N ILE A 571 8.91 -22.92 -0.53
CA ILE A 571 9.84 -22.80 0.59
C ILE A 571 9.11 -22.28 1.82
N GLU A 572 9.17 -23.03 2.91
CA GLU A 572 8.68 -22.60 4.23
C GLU A 572 9.88 -22.32 5.14
N LEU A 573 9.86 -21.19 5.84
CA LEU A 573 10.88 -20.78 6.81
C LEU A 573 10.31 -20.79 8.23
N LEU A 574 11.03 -21.43 9.14
CA LEU A 574 10.70 -21.41 10.56
C LEU A 574 11.76 -20.67 11.34
N ARG A 575 11.37 -20.32 12.56
CA ARG A 575 12.20 -19.64 13.53
C ARG A 575 12.33 -20.47 14.79
N ASP A 576 13.55 -20.61 15.28
CA ASP A 576 13.89 -21.08 16.62
C ASP A 576 13.11 -22.36 17.01
N HIS A 577 12.96 -23.29 16.05
CA HIS A 577 12.25 -24.56 16.21
C HIS A 577 10.75 -24.45 16.55
N GLY A 578 10.12 -23.31 16.28
CA GLY A 578 8.69 -23.10 16.50
C GLY A 578 7.84 -24.01 15.62
N GLU A 579 6.96 -24.81 16.23
CA GLU A 579 5.89 -25.57 15.56
C GLU A 579 6.32 -26.46 14.38
N VAL A 580 7.56 -26.96 14.37
CA VAL A 580 8.15 -27.73 13.24
C VAL A 580 7.25 -28.89 12.77
N ASP A 581 6.70 -29.68 13.70
CA ASP A 581 5.81 -30.80 13.34
C ASP A 581 4.52 -30.32 12.64
N GLU A 582 3.98 -29.18 13.06
CA GLU A 582 2.78 -28.60 12.44
C GLU A 582 3.08 -28.23 10.98
N HIS A 583 4.19 -27.52 10.73
CA HIS A 583 4.57 -27.13 9.37
C HIS A 583 4.88 -28.35 8.49
N ILE A 584 5.54 -29.39 9.02
CA ILE A 584 5.71 -30.67 8.31
C ILE A 584 4.33 -31.24 7.94
N SER A 585 3.39 -31.27 8.89
CA SER A 585 2.06 -31.85 8.68
C SER A 585 1.28 -31.15 7.57
N ARG A 586 1.51 -29.85 7.32
CA ARG A 586 0.87 -29.09 6.24
C ARG A 586 1.14 -29.69 4.86
N PHE A 587 2.30 -30.30 4.62
CA PHE A 587 2.65 -30.96 3.35
C PHE A 587 2.24 -32.44 3.28
N LYS A 588 1.82 -33.04 4.40
CA LYS A 588 1.41 -34.46 4.47
C LYS A 588 -0.06 -34.65 4.13
N ALA A 589 -0.46 -35.91 3.88
CA ALA A 589 -1.85 -36.25 3.58
C ALA A 589 -2.83 -35.64 4.59
N GLY A 590 -3.84 -34.92 4.10
CA GLY A 590 -4.80 -34.17 4.92
C GLY A 590 -4.31 -32.79 5.40
N GLY A 591 -3.06 -32.42 5.13
CA GLY A 591 -2.49 -31.10 5.41
C GLY A 591 -2.85 -30.05 4.37
N LYS A 592 -2.75 -28.77 4.77
CA LYS A 592 -3.17 -27.60 3.97
C LYS A 592 -2.54 -27.51 2.58
N TYR A 593 -1.26 -27.88 2.45
CA TYR A 593 -0.50 -27.77 1.20
C TYR A 593 -0.49 -29.08 0.39
N HIS A 594 -1.01 -30.17 0.95
CA HIS A 594 -1.02 -31.46 0.28
C HIS A 594 -1.80 -31.49 -1.04
N PRO A 595 -2.99 -30.86 -1.15
CA PRO A 595 -3.71 -30.77 -2.43
C PRO A 595 -2.85 -30.14 -3.54
N TRP A 596 -1.99 -29.17 -3.20
CA TRP A 596 -1.12 -28.50 -4.18
C TRP A 596 -0.02 -29.43 -4.71
N LEU A 597 0.41 -30.42 -3.93
CA LEU A 597 1.33 -31.47 -4.36
C LEU A 597 0.62 -32.46 -5.28
N GLU A 598 -0.59 -32.91 -4.92
CA GLU A 598 -1.38 -33.85 -5.73
C GLU A 598 -1.72 -33.26 -7.11
N GLU A 599 -2.04 -31.97 -7.16
CA GLU A 599 -2.32 -31.24 -8.40
C GLU A 599 -1.06 -30.87 -9.22
N LYS A 600 0.15 -31.22 -8.75
CA LYS A 600 1.43 -30.85 -9.38
C LYS A 600 1.61 -29.34 -9.56
N MET A 601 1.07 -28.59 -8.62
CA MET A 601 1.24 -27.14 -8.51
C MET A 601 2.48 -26.79 -7.71
N ILE A 602 2.90 -27.69 -6.84
CA ILE A 602 4.21 -27.69 -6.22
C ILE A 602 4.93 -28.94 -6.72
N GLU A 603 6.02 -28.76 -7.45
CA GLU A 603 6.85 -29.86 -7.97
C GLU A 603 7.95 -30.23 -6.98
N ASP A 604 8.47 -29.26 -6.23
CA ASP A 604 9.41 -29.49 -5.15
C ASP A 604 9.16 -28.52 -3.99
N TRP A 605 9.57 -28.93 -2.79
CA TRP A 605 9.39 -28.12 -1.59
C TRP A 605 10.45 -28.43 -0.56
N ILE A 606 10.71 -27.44 0.29
CA ILE A 606 11.66 -27.55 1.39
C ILE A 606 11.19 -26.73 2.60
N ILE A 607 11.50 -27.23 3.79
CA ILE A 607 11.32 -26.52 5.05
C ILE A 607 12.70 -26.18 5.60
N ILE A 608 12.95 -24.91 5.93
CA ILE A 608 14.21 -24.46 6.52
C ILE A 608 13.91 -23.84 7.87
N ASP A 609 14.33 -24.52 8.92
CA ASP A 609 14.23 -24.08 10.30
C ASP A 609 15.48 -23.28 10.69
N CYS A 610 15.32 -21.96 10.81
CA CYS A 610 16.39 -21.02 11.13
C CYS A 610 16.44 -20.78 12.63
N ALA A 611 17.59 -21.07 13.26
CA ALA A 611 17.75 -20.94 14.70
C ALA A 611 19.19 -20.55 15.08
N THR A 612 19.39 -20.15 16.34
CA THR A 612 20.73 -19.90 16.90
C THR A 612 21.32 -21.10 17.64
N SER A 613 20.57 -22.20 17.69
CA SER A 613 20.96 -23.47 18.31
C SER A 613 20.47 -24.66 17.49
N LEU A 614 21.04 -25.84 17.71
CA LEU A 614 20.52 -27.08 17.14
C LEU A 614 19.23 -27.52 17.85
N PRO A 615 18.29 -28.15 17.12
CA PRO A 615 17.08 -28.71 17.74
C PRO A 615 17.45 -29.87 18.68
N THR A 616 16.74 -29.95 19.80
CA THR A 616 16.86 -31.07 20.74
C THR A 616 16.20 -32.34 20.18
N LYS A 617 15.05 -32.18 19.51
CA LYS A 617 14.27 -33.24 18.87
C LYS A 617 14.86 -33.65 17.51
N GLU A 618 14.68 -34.92 17.12
CA GLU A 618 14.92 -35.42 15.76
C GLU A 618 13.60 -35.48 14.97
N PHE A 619 13.69 -35.22 13.66
CA PHE A 619 12.52 -35.20 12.78
C PHE A 619 12.72 -36.20 11.64
N SER A 620 11.64 -36.86 11.23
CA SER A 620 11.69 -37.88 10.18
C SER A 620 11.53 -37.31 8.76
N GLU A 621 11.30 -36.01 8.62
CA GLU A 621 11.01 -35.38 7.33
C GLU A 621 12.28 -35.11 6.51
N PRO A 622 12.57 -35.84 5.41
CA PRO A 622 13.80 -35.65 4.64
C PRO A 622 13.96 -34.26 4.01
N LYS A 623 12.85 -33.53 3.80
CA LYS A 623 12.84 -32.17 3.23
C LYS A 623 12.93 -31.05 4.27
N LEU A 624 13.26 -31.40 5.52
CA LEU A 624 13.56 -30.44 6.58
C LEU A 624 15.08 -30.21 6.69
N TRP A 625 15.50 -28.95 6.69
CA TRP A 625 16.83 -28.51 7.03
C TRP A 625 16.81 -27.63 8.29
N HIS A 626 17.89 -27.69 9.06
CA HIS A 626 18.14 -26.80 10.19
C HIS A 626 19.30 -25.88 9.85
N ALA A 627 19.02 -24.60 9.66
CA ALA A 627 19.99 -23.54 9.44
C ALA A 627 20.36 -22.92 10.80
N VAL A 628 21.51 -23.31 11.35
CA VAL A 628 21.96 -22.90 12.68
C VAL A 628 23.00 -21.79 12.56
N PHE A 629 22.65 -20.61 13.03
CA PHE A 629 23.51 -19.43 13.05
C PHE A 629 24.23 -19.33 14.39
N ILE A 630 25.54 -19.57 14.39
CA ILE A 630 26.37 -19.58 15.60
C ILE A 630 27.37 -18.43 15.58
N ASN A 631 28.08 -18.24 16.70
CA ASN A 631 29.11 -17.22 16.85
C ASN A 631 28.59 -15.82 16.46
N ASP A 632 27.42 -15.45 17.02
CA ASP A 632 26.77 -14.17 16.74
C ASP A 632 26.54 -13.95 15.22
N TYR A 633 25.89 -14.93 14.60
CA TYR A 633 25.56 -15.01 13.17
C TYR A 633 26.75 -15.05 12.19
N SER A 634 27.99 -15.09 12.66
CA SER A 634 29.17 -15.07 11.78
C SER A 634 29.43 -16.40 11.07
N GLU A 635 28.83 -17.48 11.53
CA GLU A 635 28.91 -18.81 10.91
C GLU A 635 27.51 -19.43 10.80
N LEU A 636 27.21 -19.94 9.61
CA LEU A 636 26.03 -20.74 9.33
C LEU A 636 26.44 -22.21 9.20
N GLN A 637 25.82 -23.07 10.00
CA GLN A 637 25.90 -24.51 9.88
C GLN A 637 24.53 -25.06 9.46
N LEU A 638 24.48 -25.70 8.30
CA LEU A 638 23.25 -26.28 7.76
C LEU A 638 23.26 -27.79 8.01
N TYR A 639 22.21 -28.29 8.65
CA TYR A 639 22.02 -29.70 8.96
C TYR A 639 20.79 -30.26 8.26
N ASN A 640 20.80 -31.56 7.97
CA ASN A 640 19.60 -32.26 7.53
C ASN A 640 18.70 -32.64 8.72
N HIS A 641 17.53 -33.22 8.45
CA HIS A 641 16.59 -33.75 9.44
C HIS A 641 17.17 -34.76 10.46
N GLN A 642 18.27 -35.44 10.11
CA GLN A 642 19.02 -36.37 10.99
C GLN A 642 20.18 -35.69 11.72
N LYS A 643 20.24 -34.36 11.70
CA LYS A 643 21.32 -33.55 12.29
C LYS A 643 22.71 -33.86 11.71
N ALA A 644 22.78 -34.41 10.50
CA ALA A 644 24.03 -34.55 9.77
C ALA A 644 24.37 -33.23 9.08
N LEU A 645 25.61 -32.76 9.26
CA LEU A 645 26.09 -31.51 8.68
C LEU A 645 26.13 -31.61 7.15
N ILE A 646 25.44 -30.68 6.48
CA ILE A 646 25.37 -30.56 5.02
C ILE A 646 26.41 -29.55 4.51
N MET A 647 26.54 -28.41 5.19
CA MET A 647 27.51 -27.36 4.88
C MET A 647 27.78 -26.49 6.11
N SER A 648 28.99 -25.93 6.18
CA SER A 648 29.34 -24.83 7.09
C SER A 648 29.93 -23.69 6.25
N VAL A 649 29.49 -22.48 6.51
CA VAL A 649 29.90 -21.27 5.79
C VAL A 649 30.12 -20.13 6.76
N HIS A 650 31.26 -19.44 6.62
CA HIS A 650 31.43 -18.13 7.22
C HIS A 650 30.64 -17.09 6.44
N LEU A 651 29.73 -16.41 7.13
CA LEU A 651 28.94 -15.35 6.53
C LEU A 651 29.76 -14.06 6.45
N HIS A 652 29.34 -13.17 5.56
CA HIS A 652 29.96 -11.87 5.34
C HIS A 652 28.86 -10.81 5.26
N ASN A 653 29.25 -9.54 5.38
CA ASN A 653 28.33 -8.41 5.22
C ASN A 653 28.06 -8.10 3.76
#